data_AF-A0A942BBN1-F1
#
_entry.id   AF-A0A942BBN1-F1
#
_cell.length_a   1.000
_cell.length_b   1.000
_cell.length_c   1.000
_cell.angle_alpha   90.00
_cell.angle_beta   90.00
_cell.angle_gamma   90.00
#
_symmetry.space_group_name_H-M   'P 1'
#
loop_
_entity.id
_entity.type
_entity.pdbx_description
1 polymer ?
#
loop_
_entity_poly.entity_id
_entity_poly.type
_entity_poly.pdbx_seq_one_letter_code
_entity_poly.pdbx_strand_id
1 'polypeptide(L)'
;MKRRNYRPRMQHGQTLIIALLVLFVLLILGAAFASILSRTIRGASNAKARGVNSDFAESGVRYAQSQLVNSDLGADWRGQATPLIQLAPDTTRDPDAYYLRPPATAGGVPLNFPGTTRIDNGGPDGLGPFFRIDYKGGRALVRVTYAPGDQSIFSSSGVGTFYDPGLARNYLKIESIGRQGEVNANDPTTAAANATVQFQNFADQAGFDAAYAKMKDYDGKETSSRKLLALAQIGLIDYARFETNKYKSTHPIEMGFATDSGAMYRETPGADGTPVDAPRQVGDTQDAYNLSPTGAGAAIMGLPSGGSMRVNGDLRVYGPMIADLNQTMGDGIEASGAIQSASGGTLTVNKSWWDRTTNSWQVTSANMVLDSYNPAFSTFGGVFRDGLSDADGSNDVRGVGYLTPASMLSSADVAESANTNRYLKLTKDSGILGPSGNTGLFGHGEGPYVDNSSDYQVPDDEQGRRIAGGTSSLVQDWLSSFGDASSSSNFRTGWHGPFYIPVGAFLLLTKDGFVIQRNAHPDQEPEERTWKRADGTDSGLTSMRYRVGYGNDGRIHIINTLTQGMSASINDALTPSDFSLGPVFNGVVYFEGNVRVRGVIPTDVQMTVVSNKTVYIEGSILKGVQANDVTAAYPAVITNNRLTRPSRSALMLMAKDYVTLNPTMFVGPSSETNAQVEQGGVGINGYSPDHLSSPDGETNLQVDFPLSDRDPANSNNTLPYQNWLPAPLSYKEFNPANPADANGTGVTESTNLLLTQALEYSNPGPSNSFFNIKVNRGSQLFGGNDQYQFEVLNSVTNSAKLIWAAINNPAPPPAFGDIYGLGTEVFQQSPKFESVAFPLVDPTAATASIVNNRFLNTFNTNNYEMLIQGSNSVSLGLTQFGTQASGNYLLARAAAVPLDVKIEASIFAEEGSFFVIPGDWYNMDPNDRRDTFENEVAKLMSGGASLVDARNQAAKDRLEKYGNMPNAPFYGEPIDVRIDIVGSIAENLPPPISVQNEWLKKWGWIPTKQAGTFDGSTGNPHYIPYSHVSAWTKANPAARPYTSNLTISYDPTLATGRVGGVFGFDSTVTAANPANPNAMIRTSTVNGVTYQLPPMPRLPVSPTLAYFGESK
;
A
#
# COMPACT_ATOMS: atom_id res chain seq x y z
N MET A 1 -1.78 -68.77 113.27
CA MET A 1 -0.69 -68.95 112.29
C MET A 1 -1.09 -68.26 111.00
N LYS A 2 -0.62 -67.04 110.71
CA LYS A 2 0.70 -66.62 110.16
C LYS A 2 0.67 -66.46 108.62
N ARG A 3 0.61 -65.18 108.23
CA ARG A 3 1.17 -64.48 107.05
C ARG A 3 1.69 -65.35 105.89
N ARG A 4 1.18 -65.08 104.68
CA ARG A 4 1.86 -65.40 103.42
C ARG A 4 2.28 -64.10 102.73
N ASN A 5 3.60 -63.97 102.55
CA ASN A 5 4.30 -62.77 102.09
C ASN A 5 4.13 -62.52 100.58
N TYR A 6 4.05 -61.23 100.22
CA TYR A 6 4.16 -60.67 98.86
C TYR A 6 5.62 -60.63 98.39
N ARG A 7 5.86 -60.83 97.08
CA ARG A 7 6.88 -60.13 96.23
C ARG A 7 6.69 -60.55 94.73
N PRO A 8 7.15 -59.74 93.76
CA PRO A 8 6.42 -59.42 92.52
C PRO A 8 6.87 -60.22 91.29
N ARG A 9 5.96 -60.43 90.34
CA ARG A 9 6.27 -60.91 88.98
C ARG A 9 6.96 -59.78 88.18
N MET A 10 8.25 -59.91 87.91
CA MET A 10 8.90 -59.18 86.83
C MET A 10 8.63 -59.91 85.51
N GLN A 11 8.00 -59.21 84.56
CA GLN A 11 7.79 -59.67 83.19
C GLN A 11 9.13 -59.70 82.45
N HIS A 12 9.65 -60.89 82.17
CA HIS A 12 10.75 -61.10 81.22
C HIS A 12 10.13 -61.59 79.92
N GLY A 13 9.99 -60.69 78.94
CA GLY A 13 9.45 -60.99 77.61
C GLY A 13 8.88 -59.78 76.84
N GLN A 14 8.46 -58.71 77.52
CA GLN A 14 7.88 -57.52 76.87
C GLN A 14 8.91 -56.60 76.19
N THR A 15 10.14 -56.51 76.72
CA THR A 15 11.17 -55.60 76.17
C THR A 15 11.62 -56.01 74.76
N LEU A 16 11.67 -57.31 74.47
CA LEU A 16 12.06 -57.83 73.15
C LEU A 16 10.98 -57.58 72.08
N ILE A 17 9.71 -57.75 72.44
CA ILE A 17 8.57 -57.49 71.54
C ILE A 17 8.44 -55.99 71.25
N ILE A 18 8.64 -55.14 72.26
CA ILE A 18 8.66 -53.68 72.08
C ILE A 18 9.87 -53.28 71.21
N ALA A 19 11.06 -53.87 71.42
CA ALA A 19 12.22 -53.59 70.59
C ALA A 19 12.02 -54.00 69.12
N LEU A 20 11.40 -55.15 68.85
CA LEU A 20 11.06 -55.60 67.48
C LEU A 20 9.99 -54.73 66.80
N LEU A 21 8.95 -54.32 67.54
CA LEU A 21 7.94 -53.38 67.03
C LEU A 21 8.55 -52.01 66.73
N VAL A 22 9.42 -51.50 67.60
CA VAL A 22 10.14 -50.24 67.37
C VAL A 22 11.05 -50.35 66.15
N LEU A 23 11.74 -51.47 65.95
CA LEU A 23 12.61 -51.69 64.80
C LEU A 23 11.80 -51.80 63.49
N PHE A 24 10.62 -52.44 63.52
CA PHE A 24 9.70 -52.51 62.38
C PHE A 24 9.08 -51.15 62.03
N VAL A 25 8.68 -50.36 63.05
CA VAL A 25 8.19 -48.99 62.85
C VAL A 25 9.30 -48.09 62.31
N LEU A 26 10.54 -48.21 62.80
CA LEU A 26 11.70 -47.48 62.27
C LEU A 26 12.02 -47.87 60.83
N LEU A 27 11.83 -49.14 60.44
CA LEU A 27 12.03 -49.60 59.07
C LEU A 27 10.96 -49.03 58.12
N ILE A 28 9.69 -49.00 58.54
CA ILE A 28 8.60 -48.38 57.78
C ILE A 28 8.83 -46.86 57.66
N LEU A 29 9.21 -46.20 58.74
CA LEU A 29 9.55 -44.77 58.73
C LEU A 29 10.78 -44.48 57.85
N GLY A 30 11.79 -45.35 57.87
CA GLY A 30 12.95 -45.26 56.98
C GLY A 30 12.57 -45.42 55.50
N ALA A 31 11.69 -46.37 55.17
CA ALA A 31 11.19 -46.56 53.81
C ALA A 31 10.29 -45.39 53.34
N ALA A 32 9.42 -44.88 54.22
CA ALA A 32 8.59 -43.71 53.94
C ALA A 32 9.45 -42.45 53.75
N PHE A 33 10.46 -42.25 54.58
CA PHE A 33 11.41 -41.13 54.45
C PHE A 33 12.22 -41.22 53.16
N ALA A 34 12.73 -42.41 52.80
CA ALA A 34 13.42 -42.62 51.53
C ALA A 34 12.50 -42.38 50.31
N SER A 35 11.23 -42.78 50.40
CA SER A 35 10.22 -42.53 49.36
C SER A 35 9.93 -41.03 49.20
N ILE A 36 9.73 -40.30 50.31
CA ILE A 36 9.53 -38.85 50.31
C ILE A 36 10.76 -38.14 49.77
N LEU A 37 11.96 -38.50 50.23
CA LEU A 37 13.21 -37.92 49.74
C LEU A 37 13.40 -38.17 48.24
N SER A 38 13.12 -39.39 47.76
CA SER A 38 13.16 -39.70 46.32
C SER A 38 12.14 -38.86 45.54
N ARG A 39 10.93 -38.67 46.07
CA ARG A 39 9.89 -37.84 45.44
C ARG A 39 10.30 -36.36 45.41
N THR A 40 10.91 -35.84 46.48
CA THR A 40 11.39 -34.45 46.56
C THR A 40 12.59 -34.22 45.64
N ILE A 41 13.56 -35.16 45.58
CA ILE A 41 14.71 -35.09 44.67
C ILE A 41 14.24 -35.14 43.20
N ARG A 42 13.32 -36.05 42.85
CA ARG A 42 12.74 -36.10 41.50
C ARG A 42 11.94 -34.82 41.20
N GLY A 43 11.19 -34.30 42.16
CA GLY A 43 10.48 -33.03 42.04
C GLY A 43 11.40 -31.84 41.78
N ALA A 44 12.50 -31.73 42.53
CA ALA A 44 13.51 -30.68 42.38
C ALA A 44 14.30 -30.81 41.08
N SER A 45 14.67 -32.03 40.67
CA SER A 45 15.33 -32.30 39.40
C SER A 45 14.43 -31.95 38.21
N ASN A 46 13.14 -32.31 38.26
CA ASN A 46 12.17 -31.96 37.23
C ASN A 46 11.87 -30.46 37.19
N ALA A 47 11.91 -29.76 38.33
CA ALA A 47 11.78 -28.30 38.38
C ALA A 47 12.99 -27.61 37.73
N LYS A 48 14.22 -28.07 38.04
CA LYS A 48 15.45 -27.57 37.42
C LYS A 48 15.48 -27.83 35.91
N ALA A 49 15.14 -29.04 35.46
CA ALA A 49 15.08 -29.39 34.05
C ALA A 49 14.04 -28.55 33.29
N ARG A 50 12.88 -28.26 33.92
CA ARG A 50 11.86 -27.36 33.36
C ARG A 50 12.36 -25.93 33.20
N GLY A 51 13.11 -25.41 34.18
CA GLY A 51 13.77 -24.09 34.07
C GLY A 51 14.74 -24.04 32.90
N VAL A 52 15.68 -24.99 32.84
CA VAL A 52 16.69 -25.06 31.77
C VAL A 52 16.07 -25.17 30.38
N ASN A 53 15.01 -25.97 30.23
CA ASN A 53 14.31 -26.08 28.95
C ASN A 53 13.54 -24.81 28.58
N SER A 54 13.00 -24.08 29.56
CA SER A 54 12.41 -22.78 29.33
C SER A 54 13.45 -21.79 28.83
N ASP A 55 14.64 -21.78 29.43
CA ASP A 55 15.75 -20.91 29.02
C ASP A 55 16.19 -21.20 27.58
N PHE A 56 16.28 -22.48 27.18
CA PHE A 56 16.60 -22.86 25.80
C PHE A 56 15.49 -22.49 24.82
N ALA A 57 14.21 -22.68 25.20
CA ALA A 57 13.10 -22.25 24.36
C ALA A 57 13.08 -20.72 24.17
N GLU A 58 13.34 -19.97 25.24
CA GLU A 58 13.45 -18.51 25.18
C GLU A 58 14.63 -18.08 24.30
N SER A 59 15.79 -18.74 24.44
CA SER A 59 16.96 -18.49 23.60
C SER A 59 16.66 -18.71 22.12
N GLY A 60 15.89 -19.76 21.79
CA GLY A 60 15.46 -20.02 20.42
C GLY A 60 14.54 -18.93 19.87
N VAL A 61 13.59 -18.43 20.67
CA VAL A 61 12.74 -17.28 20.30
C VAL A 61 13.60 -16.02 20.06
N ARG A 62 14.51 -15.71 20.98
CA ARG A 62 15.41 -14.54 20.87
C ARG A 62 16.31 -14.63 19.64
N TYR A 63 16.81 -15.81 19.30
CA TYR A 63 17.59 -16.03 18.08
C TYR A 63 16.74 -15.74 16.83
N ALA A 64 15.54 -16.32 16.72
CA ALA A 64 14.67 -16.07 15.59
C ALA A 64 14.28 -14.59 15.48
N GLN A 65 13.95 -13.95 16.59
CA GLN A 65 13.65 -12.51 16.61
C GLN A 65 14.86 -11.69 16.14
N SER A 66 16.07 -12.00 16.59
CA SER A 66 17.28 -11.34 16.12
C SER A 66 17.49 -11.52 14.61
N GLN A 67 17.17 -12.69 14.05
CA GLN A 67 17.29 -12.92 12.61
C GLN A 67 16.22 -12.15 11.82
N LEU A 68 14.98 -12.09 12.31
CA LEU A 68 13.92 -11.28 11.70
C LEU A 68 14.26 -9.78 11.69
N VAL A 69 14.88 -9.29 12.77
CA VAL A 69 15.23 -7.87 12.92
C VAL A 69 16.50 -7.52 12.15
N ASN A 70 17.53 -8.37 12.13
CA ASN A 70 18.87 -7.99 11.64
C ASN A 70 19.34 -8.70 10.36
N SER A 71 18.73 -9.81 9.93
CA SER A 71 19.18 -10.50 8.70
C SER A 71 18.80 -9.75 7.42
N ASP A 72 19.42 -10.08 6.31
CA ASP A 72 19.08 -9.49 4.99
C ASP A 72 17.67 -9.91 4.54
N LEU A 73 17.16 -11.05 5.00
CA LEU A 73 15.84 -11.55 4.63
C LEU A 73 14.70 -10.84 5.39
N GLY A 74 14.97 -10.24 6.55
CA GLY A 74 13.96 -9.56 7.38
C GLY A 74 12.76 -10.47 7.70
N ALA A 75 11.55 -9.99 7.44
CA ALA A 75 10.30 -10.74 7.63
C ALA A 75 10.20 -12.06 6.83
N ASP A 76 11.02 -12.20 5.77
CA ASP A 76 11.09 -13.42 4.95
C ASP A 76 12.02 -14.48 5.52
N TRP A 77 12.77 -14.16 6.58
CA TRP A 77 13.72 -15.11 7.13
C TRP A 77 13.00 -16.37 7.59
N ARG A 78 13.53 -17.51 7.15
CA ARG A 78 13.15 -18.86 7.59
C ARG A 78 14.46 -19.58 7.92
N GLY A 79 14.49 -20.32 9.03
CA GLY A 79 15.67 -21.10 9.37
C GLY A 79 15.95 -22.19 8.34
N GLN A 80 17.22 -22.53 8.16
CA GLN A 80 17.65 -23.65 7.33
C GLN A 80 17.22 -24.95 8.00
N ALA A 81 16.53 -25.84 7.27
CA ALA A 81 16.08 -27.09 7.88
C ALA A 81 17.27 -27.94 8.32
N THR A 82 17.20 -28.48 9.53
CA THR A 82 18.25 -29.37 10.04
C THR A 82 18.10 -30.74 9.39
N PRO A 83 19.15 -31.24 8.71
CA PRO A 83 19.11 -32.58 8.16
C PRO A 83 19.00 -33.60 9.30
N LEU A 84 18.11 -34.57 9.14
CA LEU A 84 17.96 -35.68 10.08
C LEU A 84 19.21 -36.56 10.09
N ILE A 85 19.58 -37.11 11.25
CA ILE A 85 20.63 -38.13 11.34
C ILE A 85 20.14 -39.42 10.66
N GLN A 86 20.54 -39.64 9.42
CA GLN A 86 20.14 -40.79 8.62
C GLN A 86 20.97 -42.03 8.97
N LEU A 87 20.29 -43.18 9.13
CA LEU A 87 20.93 -44.50 9.26
C LEU A 87 20.84 -45.30 7.95
N ALA A 88 19.77 -45.06 7.18
CA ALA A 88 19.49 -45.59 5.85
C ALA A 88 18.64 -44.56 5.08
N PRO A 89 18.42 -44.68 3.75
CA PRO A 89 17.82 -43.62 2.92
C PRO A 89 16.51 -43.03 3.46
N ASP A 90 15.67 -43.84 4.12
CA ASP A 90 14.34 -43.41 4.59
C ASP A 90 14.17 -43.46 6.10
N THR A 91 15.23 -43.78 6.85
CA THR A 91 15.15 -44.01 8.29
C THR A 91 16.16 -43.22 9.10
N THR A 92 15.74 -42.77 10.28
CA THR A 92 16.52 -41.89 11.16
C THR A 92 16.53 -42.41 12.60
N ARG A 93 17.58 -42.04 13.34
CA ARG A 93 17.72 -42.21 14.80
C ARG A 93 17.78 -40.87 15.54
N ASP A 94 17.43 -39.79 14.85
CA ASP A 94 17.46 -38.47 15.43
C ASP A 94 16.40 -38.35 16.56
N PRO A 95 16.78 -37.92 17.77
CA PRO A 95 15.85 -37.76 18.89
C PRO A 95 14.76 -36.68 18.67
N ASP A 96 14.95 -35.78 17.70
CA ASP A 96 13.99 -34.75 17.31
C ASP A 96 13.29 -35.04 15.97
N ALA A 97 13.33 -36.29 15.51
CA ALA A 97 12.74 -36.68 14.22
C ALA A 97 11.27 -36.24 14.05
N TYR A 98 10.50 -36.24 15.15
CA TYR A 98 9.11 -35.77 15.15
C TYR A 98 8.94 -34.31 14.70
N TYR A 99 9.89 -33.43 15.05
CA TYR A 99 9.85 -32.01 14.72
C TYR A 99 10.58 -31.66 13.43
N LEU A 100 11.65 -32.38 13.10
CA LEU A 100 12.48 -32.13 11.92
C LEU A 100 11.96 -32.80 10.63
N ARG A 101 10.90 -33.61 10.72
CA ARG A 101 10.43 -34.41 9.57
C ARG A 101 10.01 -33.53 8.38
N PRO A 102 10.43 -33.88 7.15
CA PRO A 102 9.94 -33.25 5.93
C PRO A 102 8.48 -33.66 5.63
N PRO A 103 7.84 -33.04 4.62
CA PRO A 103 6.56 -33.49 4.07
C PRO A 103 6.60 -34.97 3.68
N ALA A 104 5.48 -35.67 3.81
CA ALA A 104 5.35 -37.01 3.26
C ALA A 104 5.33 -36.95 1.71
N THR A 105 6.36 -37.49 1.05
CA THR A 105 6.53 -37.49 -0.43
C THR A 105 5.44 -38.26 -1.19
N ALA A 106 4.49 -38.91 -0.51
CA ALA A 106 3.36 -39.58 -1.13
C ALA A 106 2.20 -38.58 -1.37
N GLY A 107 2.11 -38.04 -2.58
CA GLY A 107 0.86 -37.61 -3.23
C GLY A 107 -0.22 -36.88 -2.42
N GLY A 108 0.13 -35.99 -1.48
CA GLY A 108 -0.87 -35.25 -0.70
C GLY A 108 -1.63 -36.10 0.33
N VAL A 109 -0.96 -37.08 0.94
CA VAL A 109 -1.41 -37.80 2.16
C VAL A 109 -1.93 -36.78 3.19
N PRO A 110 -3.25 -36.74 3.45
CA PRO A 110 -3.81 -35.82 4.43
C PRO A 110 -3.39 -36.24 5.84
N LEU A 111 -2.98 -35.28 6.68
CA LEU A 111 -3.00 -35.50 8.12
C LEU A 111 -4.44 -35.37 8.59
N ASN A 112 -5.06 -36.51 8.92
CA ASN A 112 -6.40 -36.54 9.49
C ASN A 112 -6.34 -36.17 10.98
N PHE A 113 -6.42 -34.88 11.29
CA PHE A 113 -6.80 -34.43 12.63
C PHE A 113 -8.33 -34.53 12.78
N PRO A 114 -8.87 -34.72 13.99
CA PRO A 114 -10.32 -34.68 14.21
C PRO A 114 -10.90 -33.36 13.67
N GLY A 115 -11.67 -33.43 12.57
CA GLY A 115 -12.36 -32.28 11.98
C GLY A 115 -11.59 -31.45 10.93
N THR A 116 -10.40 -31.86 10.46
CA THR A 116 -9.70 -31.17 9.35
C THR A 116 -9.02 -32.13 8.37
N THR A 117 -9.04 -31.79 7.07
CA THR A 117 -8.27 -32.44 5.99
C THR A 117 -7.12 -31.51 5.61
N ARG A 118 -5.95 -31.72 6.21
CA ARG A 118 -4.80 -30.81 6.04
C ARG A 118 -3.68 -31.44 5.21
N ILE A 119 -3.11 -30.66 4.29
CA ILE A 119 -1.90 -31.06 3.55
C ILE A 119 -0.73 -31.11 4.53
N ASP A 120 -0.01 -32.23 4.56
CA ASP A 120 1.16 -32.41 5.40
C ASP A 120 2.39 -31.69 4.84
N ASN A 121 2.74 -30.54 5.40
CA ASN A 121 3.98 -29.82 5.08
C ASN A 121 5.18 -30.26 5.96
N GLY A 122 5.04 -31.30 6.78
CA GLY A 122 6.08 -31.76 7.72
C GLY A 122 5.89 -31.21 9.13
N GLY A 123 6.77 -31.63 10.05
CA GLY A 123 6.67 -31.31 11.49
C GLY A 123 5.48 -31.98 12.20
N PRO A 124 5.27 -31.75 13.50
CA PRO A 124 4.29 -32.49 14.30
C PRO A 124 2.83 -32.22 13.89
N ASP A 125 2.55 -31.03 13.38
CA ASP A 125 1.20 -30.52 13.07
C ASP A 125 1.00 -30.28 11.56
N GLY A 126 1.93 -30.74 10.72
CA GLY A 126 1.90 -30.54 9.29
C GLY A 126 2.11 -29.09 8.84
N LEU A 127 2.54 -28.15 9.71
CA LEU A 127 2.78 -26.72 9.37
C LEU A 127 4.16 -26.47 8.77
N GLY A 128 5.00 -27.49 8.70
CA GLY A 128 6.40 -27.36 8.31
C GLY A 128 7.35 -27.91 9.38
N PRO A 129 8.52 -28.42 8.99
CA PRO A 129 9.56 -28.84 9.93
C PRO A 129 10.08 -27.68 10.77
N PHE A 130 10.55 -28.01 11.97
CA PHE A 130 11.40 -27.14 12.77
C PHE A 130 12.85 -27.24 12.30
N PHE A 131 13.67 -26.27 12.66
CA PHE A 131 15.13 -26.36 12.55
C PHE A 131 15.76 -26.28 13.95
N ARG A 132 16.91 -26.93 14.11
CA ARG A 132 17.67 -27.02 15.35
C ARG A 132 18.70 -25.90 15.43
N ILE A 133 18.78 -25.30 16.61
CA ILE A 133 19.87 -24.42 17.04
C ILE A 133 20.51 -25.09 18.24
N ASP A 134 21.78 -25.45 18.11
CA ASP A 134 22.53 -26.10 19.17
C ASP A 134 23.16 -25.07 20.12
N TYR A 135 22.99 -25.29 21.43
CA TYR A 135 23.60 -24.52 22.50
C TYR A 135 24.49 -25.42 23.35
N LYS A 136 25.34 -24.83 24.18
CA LYS A 136 26.14 -25.61 25.13
C LYS A 136 25.23 -26.29 26.16
N GLY A 137 25.09 -27.62 26.08
CA GLY A 137 24.32 -28.44 27.01
C GLY A 137 22.84 -28.63 26.67
N GLY A 138 22.39 -28.16 25.50
CA GLY A 138 21.00 -28.30 25.04
C GLY A 138 20.78 -27.71 23.65
N ARG A 139 19.53 -27.65 23.21
CA ARG A 139 19.16 -27.18 21.87
C ARG A 139 17.77 -26.56 21.87
N ALA A 140 17.53 -25.68 20.92
CA ALA A 140 16.20 -25.16 20.63
C ALA A 140 15.76 -25.62 19.24
N LEU A 141 14.55 -26.16 19.14
CA LEU A 141 13.89 -26.41 17.86
C LEU A 141 12.99 -25.23 17.56
N VAL A 142 13.23 -24.54 16.46
CA VAL A 142 12.53 -23.29 16.13
C VAL A 142 11.80 -23.43 14.81
N ARG A 143 10.64 -22.80 14.71
CA ARG A 143 9.89 -22.64 13.46
C ARG A 143 9.35 -21.22 13.38
N VAL A 144 9.49 -20.60 12.22
CA VAL A 144 8.93 -19.29 11.92
C VAL A 144 7.93 -19.44 10.77
N THR A 145 6.71 -18.99 11.00
CA THR A 145 5.63 -19.01 10.00
C THR A 145 4.95 -17.66 9.95
N TYR A 146 4.37 -17.31 8.82
CA TYR A 146 3.44 -16.19 8.76
C TYR A 146 2.07 -16.68 9.24
N ALA A 147 1.49 -16.06 10.27
CA ALA A 147 0.36 -16.59 11.01
C ALA A 147 -0.88 -16.93 10.13
N PRO A 148 -1.28 -16.13 9.13
CA PRO A 148 -2.33 -16.49 8.17
C PRO A 148 -2.10 -17.75 7.33
N GLY A 149 -0.86 -18.25 7.33
CA GLY A 149 -0.51 -19.51 6.67
C GLY A 149 -1.18 -20.72 7.31
N ASP A 150 -1.62 -20.62 8.56
CA ASP A 150 -2.33 -21.70 9.23
C ASP A 150 -3.84 -21.60 8.98
N GLN A 151 -4.35 -22.39 8.03
CA GLN A 151 -5.76 -22.43 7.65
C GLN A 151 -6.69 -22.83 8.81
N SER A 152 -6.18 -23.53 9.83
CA SER A 152 -6.98 -23.97 10.98
C SER A 152 -7.38 -22.81 11.90
N ILE A 153 -6.63 -21.71 11.87
CA ILE A 153 -6.86 -20.49 12.64
C ILE A 153 -8.22 -19.87 12.27
N PHE A 154 -8.66 -19.96 11.01
CA PHE A 154 -9.94 -19.42 10.55
C PHE A 154 -11.01 -20.49 10.28
N SER A 155 -10.77 -21.73 10.71
CA SER A 155 -11.69 -22.85 10.47
C SER A 155 -12.72 -23.03 11.59
N SER A 156 -13.90 -23.52 11.23
CA SER A 156 -15.06 -23.69 12.13
C SER A 156 -14.90 -24.75 13.23
N SER A 157 -13.81 -25.51 13.24
CA SER A 157 -13.64 -26.66 14.15
C SER A 157 -13.10 -26.27 15.53
N GLY A 158 -12.73 -25.01 15.77
CA GLY A 158 -12.25 -24.56 17.10
C GLY A 158 -10.97 -25.24 17.58
N VAL A 159 -10.25 -25.92 16.68
CA VAL A 159 -9.00 -26.67 16.96
C VAL A 159 -7.74 -25.79 16.79
N GLY A 160 -7.90 -24.51 16.45
CA GLY A 160 -6.79 -23.58 16.27
C GLY A 160 -6.09 -23.23 17.60
N THR A 161 -4.80 -22.89 17.53
CA THR A 161 -4.02 -22.46 18.72
C THR A 161 -4.45 -21.11 19.32
N PHE A 162 -5.33 -20.36 18.64
CA PHE A 162 -5.79 -19.02 19.07
C PHE A 162 -7.30 -18.98 19.23
N TYR A 163 -7.77 -18.37 20.31
CA TYR A 163 -9.20 -18.17 20.59
C TYR A 163 -9.82 -17.08 19.69
N ASP A 164 -9.03 -16.05 19.35
CA ASP A 164 -9.40 -14.94 18.47
C ASP A 164 -8.40 -14.81 17.32
N PRO A 165 -8.61 -15.56 16.23
CA PRO A 165 -7.66 -15.69 15.14
C PRO A 165 -7.38 -14.38 14.39
N GLY A 166 -8.36 -13.47 14.34
CA GLY A 166 -8.19 -12.17 13.68
C GLY A 166 -7.09 -11.32 14.32
N LEU A 167 -6.92 -11.39 15.64
CA LEU A 167 -5.86 -10.65 16.33
C LEU A 167 -4.45 -11.08 15.92
N ALA A 168 -4.28 -12.29 15.35
CA ALA A 168 -2.99 -12.80 14.90
C ALA A 168 -2.78 -12.71 13.38
N ARG A 169 -3.67 -12.01 12.65
CA ARG A 169 -3.74 -12.06 11.18
C ARG A 169 -2.51 -11.51 10.45
N ASN A 170 -1.65 -10.69 11.03
CA ASN A 170 -0.52 -10.09 10.29
C ASN A 170 0.84 -10.37 10.93
N TYR A 171 0.88 -11.26 11.93
CA TYR A 171 2.10 -11.53 12.68
C TYR A 171 2.95 -12.66 12.11
N LEU A 172 4.23 -12.58 12.45
CA LEU A 172 5.15 -13.69 12.32
C LEU A 172 5.07 -14.54 13.60
N LYS A 173 4.63 -15.78 13.45
CA LYS A 173 4.52 -16.75 14.52
C LYS A 173 5.85 -17.47 14.68
N ILE A 174 6.45 -17.33 15.85
CA ILE A 174 7.68 -18.01 16.26
C ILE A 174 7.31 -19.08 17.28
N GLU A 175 7.64 -20.33 16.96
CA GLU A 175 7.49 -21.45 17.88
C GLU A 175 8.88 -21.96 18.24
N SER A 176 9.15 -22.12 19.54
CA SER A 176 10.41 -22.67 20.01
C SER A 176 10.19 -23.77 21.04
N ILE A 177 10.95 -24.85 20.92
CA ILE A 177 10.94 -25.99 21.83
C ILE A 177 12.33 -26.17 22.39
N GLY A 178 12.50 -25.90 23.68
CA GLY A 178 13.75 -26.08 24.39
C GLY A 178 13.91 -27.53 24.85
N ARG A 179 15.09 -28.11 24.58
CA ARG A 179 15.46 -29.48 24.94
C ARG A 179 16.85 -29.53 25.55
N GLN A 180 17.02 -30.37 26.56
CA GLN A 180 18.31 -30.63 27.18
C GLN A 180 19.09 -31.68 26.37
N GLY A 181 20.43 -31.58 26.39
CA GLY A 181 21.33 -32.50 25.70
C GLY A 181 21.71 -32.03 24.30
N GLU A 182 22.99 -32.17 23.98
CA GLU A 182 23.54 -31.91 22.64
C GLU A 182 23.31 -33.14 21.76
N VAL A 183 23.05 -32.93 20.47
CA VAL A 183 22.87 -34.00 19.49
C VAL A 183 24.04 -33.97 18.52
N ASN A 184 24.90 -34.98 18.57
CA ASN A 184 26.06 -35.10 17.70
C ASN A 184 25.89 -36.32 16.79
N ALA A 185 25.91 -36.09 15.48
CA ALA A 185 25.77 -37.13 14.47
C ALA A 185 26.88 -38.21 14.55
N ASN A 186 28.04 -37.88 15.12
CA ASN A 186 29.18 -38.78 15.27
C ASN A 186 29.23 -39.48 16.64
N ASP A 187 28.34 -39.11 17.57
CA ASP A 187 28.27 -39.72 18.90
C ASP A 187 26.97 -40.54 19.06
N PRO A 188 27.05 -41.88 19.01
CA PRO A 188 25.87 -42.75 19.12
C PRO A 188 25.21 -42.70 20.51
N THR A 189 25.83 -42.08 21.52
CA THR A 189 25.20 -41.86 22.84
C THR A 189 24.28 -40.65 22.87
N THR A 190 24.41 -39.75 21.89
CA THR A 190 23.55 -38.56 21.72
C THR A 190 22.46 -38.75 20.66
N ALA A 191 22.61 -39.73 19.76
CA ALA A 191 21.55 -40.25 18.91
C ALA A 191 20.70 -41.28 19.69
N ALA A 192 19.38 -41.35 19.46
CA ALA A 192 18.49 -42.20 20.25
C ALA A 192 18.94 -43.68 20.20
N ALA A 193 19.41 -44.20 21.34
CA ALA A 193 20.20 -45.44 21.38
C ALA A 193 19.44 -46.73 21.00
N ASN A 194 18.10 -46.72 20.88
CA ASN A 194 17.33 -47.98 20.79
C ASN A 194 16.12 -47.99 19.80
N ALA A 195 15.98 -47.03 18.88
CA ALA A 195 14.95 -47.16 17.85
C ALA A 195 15.16 -46.33 16.58
N THR A 196 14.97 -47.00 15.45
CA THR A 196 14.96 -46.38 14.12
C THR A 196 13.52 -46.10 13.69
N VAL A 197 13.24 -44.90 13.18
CA VAL A 197 11.94 -44.49 12.63
C VAL A 197 12.04 -44.16 11.15
N GLN A 198 11.01 -44.50 10.37
CA GLN A 198 10.90 -44.09 8.97
C GLN A 198 10.36 -42.65 8.91
N PHE A 199 11.00 -41.78 8.13
CA PHE A 199 10.64 -40.35 8.06
C PHE A 199 10.24 -39.86 6.65
N GLN A 200 10.46 -40.67 5.60
CA GLN A 200 10.08 -40.34 4.23
C GLN A 200 9.74 -41.61 3.41
N ASN A 201 9.24 -41.42 2.18
CA ASN A 201 8.93 -42.50 1.22
C ASN A 201 8.00 -43.60 1.77
N PHE A 202 6.86 -43.19 2.32
CA PHE A 202 5.84 -44.11 2.84
C PHE A 202 5.10 -44.81 1.70
N ALA A 203 4.80 -46.10 1.87
CA ALA A 203 4.10 -46.90 0.85
C ALA A 203 2.62 -46.50 0.70
N ASP A 204 1.97 -46.12 1.80
CA ASP A 204 0.57 -45.70 1.87
C ASP A 204 0.30 -44.84 3.12
N GLN A 205 -0.92 -44.32 3.26
CA GLN A 205 -1.35 -43.53 4.43
C GLN A 205 -1.21 -44.29 5.74
N ALA A 206 -1.53 -45.59 5.76
CA ALA A 206 -1.45 -46.41 6.98
C ALA A 206 0.00 -46.57 7.46
N GLY A 207 0.94 -46.70 6.53
CA GLY A 207 2.38 -46.71 6.79
C GLY A 207 2.88 -45.37 7.35
N PHE A 208 2.38 -44.25 6.81
CA PHE A 208 2.64 -42.92 7.35
C PHE A 208 2.10 -42.77 8.77
N ASP A 209 0.82 -43.09 9.02
CA ASP A 209 0.19 -42.95 10.34
C ASP A 209 0.91 -43.80 11.39
N ALA A 210 1.33 -45.02 11.04
CA ALA A 210 2.11 -45.89 11.93
C ALA A 210 3.51 -45.33 12.22
N ALA A 211 4.19 -44.74 11.23
CA ALA A 211 5.49 -44.11 11.42
C ALA A 211 5.38 -42.82 12.25
N TYR A 212 4.35 -42.01 12.00
CA TYR A 212 4.04 -40.79 12.75
C TYR A 212 3.70 -41.08 14.21
N ALA A 213 2.86 -42.09 14.48
CA ALA A 213 2.56 -42.54 15.83
C ALA A 213 3.83 -43.01 16.57
N LYS A 214 4.70 -43.75 15.89
CA LYS A 214 6.01 -44.14 16.46
C LYS A 214 6.86 -42.93 16.78
N MET A 215 7.02 -41.96 15.87
CA MET A 215 7.77 -40.73 16.13
C MET A 215 7.23 -39.96 17.34
N LYS A 216 5.91 -39.85 17.46
CA LYS A 216 5.23 -39.23 18.61
C LYS A 216 5.49 -40.00 19.93
N ASP A 217 5.46 -41.32 19.90
CA ASP A 217 5.76 -42.15 21.07
C ASP A 217 7.23 -42.04 21.50
N TYR A 218 8.15 -41.88 20.55
CA TYR A 218 9.56 -41.59 20.85
C TYR A 218 9.72 -40.21 21.48
N ASP A 219 9.02 -39.21 20.94
CA ASP A 219 8.98 -37.86 21.50
C ASP A 219 8.49 -37.85 22.95
N GLY A 220 7.42 -38.61 23.23
CA GLY A 220 6.83 -38.71 24.57
C GLY A 220 7.71 -39.39 25.63
N LYS A 221 8.78 -40.10 25.22
CA LYS A 221 9.77 -40.69 26.14
C LYS A 221 10.83 -39.68 26.59
N GLU A 222 11.03 -38.60 25.83
CA GLU A 222 11.89 -37.47 26.18
C GLU A 222 11.17 -36.58 27.21
N THR A 223 11.30 -36.90 28.49
CA THR A 223 10.52 -36.32 29.61
C THR A 223 10.74 -34.82 29.90
N SER A 224 11.58 -34.11 29.15
CA SER A 224 11.89 -32.70 29.41
C SER A 224 11.91 -31.86 28.12
N SER A 225 10.76 -31.30 27.74
CA SER A 225 10.67 -30.25 26.71
C SER A 225 9.67 -29.15 27.12
N ARG A 226 9.91 -27.91 26.66
CA ARG A 226 9.00 -26.77 26.88
C ARG A 226 8.78 -26.04 25.56
N LYS A 227 7.52 -25.80 25.19
CA LYS A 227 7.13 -25.03 24.01
C LYS A 227 6.79 -23.60 24.41
N LEU A 228 7.47 -22.63 23.80
CA LEU A 228 7.14 -21.22 23.85
C LEU A 228 6.62 -20.75 22.49
N LEU A 229 5.72 -19.79 22.54
CA LEU A 229 5.13 -19.13 21.40
C LEU A 229 5.41 -17.63 21.51
N ALA A 230 5.85 -17.03 20.41
CA ALA A 230 5.96 -15.59 20.29
C ALA A 230 5.33 -15.10 18.99
N LEU A 231 4.79 -13.88 19.04
CA LEU A 231 4.25 -13.18 17.89
C LEU A 231 5.09 -11.93 17.66
N ALA A 232 5.79 -11.89 16.53
CA ALA A 232 6.56 -10.73 16.11
C ALA A 232 5.72 -9.89 15.13
N GLN A 233 5.69 -8.58 15.39
CA GLN A 233 4.99 -7.61 14.55
C GLN A 233 5.90 -7.15 13.43
N ILE A 234 5.38 -7.07 12.20
CA ILE A 234 6.11 -6.41 11.11
C ILE A 234 6.13 -4.90 11.39
N GLY A 235 5.06 -4.37 11.99
CA GLY A 235 4.91 -2.99 12.40
C GLY A 235 4.44 -2.07 11.26
N LEU A 236 4.74 -2.39 10.00
CA LEU A 236 4.47 -1.51 8.86
C LEU A 236 3.14 -1.78 8.14
N ILE A 237 2.70 -3.03 8.16
CA ILE A 237 1.51 -3.50 7.43
C ILE A 237 0.40 -3.94 8.38
N ASP A 238 0.60 -3.74 9.68
CA ASP A 238 -0.26 -4.33 10.69
C ASP A 238 -1.55 -3.52 10.90
N TYR A 239 -1.47 -2.22 10.60
CA TYR A 239 -2.52 -1.24 10.79
C TYR A 239 -2.76 -0.47 9.47
N ALA A 240 -3.96 0.09 9.29
CA ALA A 240 -4.22 1.05 8.23
C ALA A 240 -3.32 2.28 8.36
N ARG A 241 -3.14 2.73 9.61
CA ARG A 241 -2.21 3.83 9.94
C ARG A 241 -1.41 3.54 11.20
N PHE A 242 -0.11 3.77 11.17
CA PHE A 242 0.76 3.66 12.33
C PHE A 242 1.65 4.90 12.48
N GLU A 243 1.43 5.63 13.57
CA GLU A 243 2.28 6.75 13.99
C GLU A 243 3.33 6.22 14.96
N THR A 244 4.56 6.08 14.47
CA THR A 244 5.61 5.35 15.17
C THR A 244 6.24 6.13 16.31
N ASN A 245 6.25 7.47 16.24
CA ASN A 245 6.92 8.36 17.19
C ASN A 245 8.30 7.82 17.60
N LYS A 246 9.14 7.47 16.61
CA LYS A 246 10.43 6.79 16.76
C LYS A 246 11.33 7.47 17.79
N TYR A 247 11.29 8.79 17.86
CA TYR A 247 12.09 9.61 18.78
C TYR A 247 11.39 9.94 20.11
N LYS A 248 10.20 9.39 20.38
CA LYS A 248 9.42 9.60 21.60
C LYS A 248 9.18 11.08 21.92
N SER A 249 8.80 11.84 20.89
CA SER A 249 8.36 13.23 21.05
C SER A 249 7.16 13.32 21.99
N THR A 250 7.11 14.38 22.77
CA THR A 250 5.99 14.72 23.67
C THR A 250 4.93 15.56 22.96
N HIS A 251 5.14 15.95 21.71
CA HIS A 251 4.13 16.64 20.93
C HIS A 251 2.96 15.67 20.64
N PRO A 252 1.71 16.07 20.90
CA PRO A 252 0.57 15.23 20.58
C PRO A 252 0.48 15.05 19.07
N ILE A 253 0.11 13.85 18.65
CA ILE A 253 -0.09 13.50 17.25
C ILE A 253 -1.47 14.04 16.85
N GLU A 254 -1.47 14.97 15.90
CA GLU A 254 -2.68 15.67 15.48
C GLU A 254 -3.28 15.04 14.22
N MET A 255 -4.57 14.74 14.27
CA MET A 255 -5.29 14.13 13.14
C MET A 255 -6.68 14.73 12.96
N GLY A 256 -7.11 14.79 11.70
CA GLY A 256 -8.47 15.13 11.31
C GLY A 256 -8.48 16.29 10.33
N PHE A 257 -9.59 17.02 10.25
CA PHE A 257 -9.72 18.21 9.41
C PHE A 257 -10.23 19.36 10.27
N ALA A 258 -9.37 20.34 10.55
CA ALA A 258 -9.71 21.40 11.48
C ALA A 258 -10.83 22.29 10.91
N THR A 259 -11.83 22.61 11.73
CA THR A 259 -12.97 23.45 11.32
C THR A 259 -12.58 24.90 11.04
N ASP A 260 -11.40 25.32 11.51
CA ASP A 260 -10.75 26.62 11.27
C ASP A 260 -9.72 26.57 10.13
N SER A 261 -9.71 25.52 9.30
CA SER A 261 -8.82 25.36 8.15
C SER A 261 -8.94 26.46 7.07
N GLY A 262 -9.99 27.28 7.13
CA GLY A 262 -10.29 28.31 6.14
C GLY A 262 -10.95 27.79 4.86
N ALA A 263 -11.24 26.48 4.76
CA ALA A 263 -12.01 25.90 3.68
C ALA A 263 -13.49 26.34 3.78
N MET A 264 -14.02 26.93 2.70
CA MET A 264 -15.37 27.48 2.65
C MET A 264 -16.11 27.06 1.38
N TYR A 265 -17.34 26.59 1.55
CA TYR A 265 -18.27 26.41 0.44
C TYR A 265 -19.20 27.63 0.32
N ARG A 266 -19.20 28.30 -0.83
CA ARG A 266 -19.88 29.59 -1.04
C ARG A 266 -20.90 29.51 -2.16
N GLU A 267 -22.08 28.99 -1.87
CA GLU A 267 -23.17 28.95 -2.85
C GLU A 267 -24.16 30.10 -2.69
N THR A 268 -24.52 30.45 -1.45
CA THR A 268 -25.61 31.39 -1.20
C THR A 268 -25.17 32.84 -1.42
N PRO A 269 -25.87 33.60 -2.30
CA PRO A 269 -25.80 35.05 -2.41
C PRO A 269 -25.63 35.82 -1.09
N GLY A 270 -24.48 36.49 -0.92
CA GLY A 270 -24.25 37.43 0.18
C GLY A 270 -24.05 36.81 1.57
N ALA A 271 -23.95 35.48 1.67
CA ALA A 271 -23.55 34.79 2.89
C ALA A 271 -22.02 34.64 2.96
N ASP A 272 -21.45 34.62 4.17
CA ASP A 272 -20.00 34.49 4.40
C ASP A 272 -19.40 33.11 4.01
N GLY A 273 -20.23 32.22 3.45
CA GLY A 273 -19.89 30.82 3.14
C GLY A 273 -20.13 29.88 4.32
N THR A 274 -20.30 28.60 4.03
CA THR A 274 -20.37 27.55 5.06
C THR A 274 -18.98 26.93 5.23
N PRO A 275 -18.41 26.89 6.45
CA PRO A 275 -17.17 26.16 6.70
C PRO A 275 -17.30 24.70 6.24
N VAL A 276 -16.25 24.17 5.62
CA VAL A 276 -16.21 22.78 5.18
C VAL A 276 -15.84 21.88 6.36
N ASP A 277 -16.71 20.92 6.68
CA ASP A 277 -16.51 19.94 7.76
C ASP A 277 -16.45 18.49 7.23
N ALA A 278 -15.92 18.28 6.02
CA ALA A 278 -15.80 16.95 5.44
C ALA A 278 -15.02 16.00 6.37
N PRO A 279 -15.56 14.81 6.72
CA PRO A 279 -14.91 13.95 7.67
C PRO A 279 -13.65 13.33 7.08
N ARG A 280 -12.61 13.21 7.90
CA ARG A 280 -11.49 12.31 7.60
C ARG A 280 -11.95 10.88 7.90
N GLN A 281 -12.06 10.06 6.87
CA GLN A 281 -12.45 8.66 6.99
C GLN A 281 -11.20 7.75 7.00
N VAL A 282 -11.20 6.76 7.89
CA VAL A 282 -10.19 5.70 7.96
C VAL A 282 -10.91 4.35 7.95
N GLY A 283 -10.56 3.50 6.98
CA GLY A 283 -11.33 2.28 6.70
C GLY A 283 -12.55 2.57 5.83
N ASP A 284 -13.20 1.49 5.39
CA ASP A 284 -14.41 1.56 4.57
C ASP A 284 -15.25 0.30 4.82
N THR A 285 -16.38 0.19 4.14
CA THR A 285 -17.17 -1.02 4.09
C THR A 285 -16.50 -2.08 3.20
N GLN A 286 -16.36 -3.30 3.71
CA GLN A 286 -15.80 -4.45 3.02
C GLN A 286 -16.77 -5.64 3.09
N ASP A 287 -16.81 -6.45 2.04
CA ASP A 287 -17.63 -7.67 2.04
C ASP A 287 -16.95 -8.77 2.87
N ALA A 288 -17.74 -9.58 3.57
CA ALA A 288 -17.22 -10.72 4.33
C ALA A 288 -18.02 -12.01 4.11
N TYR A 289 -17.35 -13.15 4.30
CA TYR A 289 -18.02 -14.44 4.36
C TYR A 289 -18.72 -14.67 5.70
N ASN A 290 -19.73 -15.52 5.65
CA ASN A 290 -20.33 -16.07 6.86
C ASN A 290 -19.36 -17.10 7.50
N LEU A 291 -18.99 -16.87 8.76
CA LEU A 291 -18.08 -17.73 9.54
C LEU A 291 -18.77 -18.96 10.16
N SER A 292 -19.99 -19.30 9.70
CA SER A 292 -20.81 -20.39 10.25
C SER A 292 -20.13 -21.77 10.19
N PRO A 293 -20.33 -22.62 11.23
CA PRO A 293 -19.84 -23.99 11.23
C PRO A 293 -20.41 -24.92 10.16
N THR A 294 -21.58 -24.59 9.58
CA THR A 294 -22.30 -25.43 8.62
C THR A 294 -21.93 -25.17 7.15
N GLY A 295 -20.85 -24.43 6.89
CA GLY A 295 -20.35 -24.09 5.55
C GLY A 295 -20.41 -22.59 5.26
N ALA A 296 -19.54 -22.13 4.36
CA ALA A 296 -19.50 -20.75 3.90
C ALA A 296 -20.84 -20.36 3.27
N GLY A 297 -21.61 -19.55 3.99
CA GLY A 297 -22.82 -18.90 3.45
C GLY A 297 -22.46 -17.77 2.49
N ALA A 298 -23.47 -17.28 1.75
CA ALA A 298 -23.35 -16.14 0.84
C ALA A 298 -22.61 -14.96 1.50
N ALA A 299 -21.79 -14.25 0.71
CA ALA A 299 -21.10 -13.05 1.17
C ALA A 299 -22.11 -12.03 1.71
N ILE A 300 -21.84 -11.51 2.90
CA ILE A 300 -22.57 -10.34 3.43
C ILE A 300 -21.82 -9.11 2.94
N MET A 301 -22.53 -8.28 2.19
CA MET A 301 -21.96 -7.08 1.57
C MET A 301 -21.86 -5.93 2.59
N GLY A 302 -20.77 -5.16 2.54
CA GLY A 302 -20.68 -3.83 3.16
C GLY A 302 -20.51 -3.76 4.69
N LEU A 303 -19.65 -4.57 5.29
CA LEU A 303 -19.32 -4.48 6.72
C LEU A 303 -18.20 -3.48 7.01
N PRO A 304 -18.33 -2.58 8.00
CA PRO A 304 -17.25 -1.68 8.41
C PRO A 304 -15.97 -2.46 8.77
N SER A 305 -14.83 -2.11 8.14
CA SER A 305 -13.56 -2.82 8.30
C SER A 305 -12.36 -2.00 7.81
N GLY A 306 -11.15 -2.36 8.25
CA GLY A 306 -9.92 -1.86 7.67
C GLY A 306 -9.53 -0.45 8.09
N GLY A 307 -10.10 0.06 9.18
CA GLY A 307 -9.79 1.37 9.76
C GLY A 307 -8.80 1.34 10.92
N SER A 308 -8.00 0.26 11.08
CA SER A 308 -7.14 0.09 12.26
C SER A 308 -6.03 1.14 12.35
N MET A 309 -5.81 1.68 13.55
CA MET A 309 -4.86 2.75 13.79
C MET A 309 -4.02 2.47 15.04
N ARG A 310 -2.71 2.70 14.93
CA ARG A 310 -1.78 2.63 16.05
C ARG A 310 -1.08 3.96 16.23
N VAL A 311 -0.99 4.44 17.46
CA VAL A 311 -0.38 5.74 17.79
C VAL A 311 0.56 5.57 18.98
N ASN A 312 1.86 5.80 18.79
CA ASN A 312 2.86 5.72 19.86
C ASN A 312 3.02 7.05 20.63
N GLY A 313 1.91 7.60 21.12
CA GLY A 313 1.91 8.85 21.87
C GLY A 313 0.51 9.32 22.18
N ASP A 314 0.39 10.59 22.57
CA ASP A 314 -0.89 11.26 22.77
C ASP A 314 -1.54 11.52 21.40
N LEU A 315 -2.86 11.32 21.30
CA LEU A 315 -3.65 11.54 20.09
C LEU A 315 -4.58 12.73 20.29
N ARG A 316 -4.53 13.71 19.38
CA ARG A 316 -5.42 14.86 19.36
C ARG A 316 -6.25 14.89 18.07
N VAL A 317 -7.57 14.84 18.21
CA VAL A 317 -8.53 14.77 17.09
C VAL A 317 -9.13 16.14 16.77
N TYR A 318 -9.06 16.57 15.51
CA TYR A 318 -9.60 17.81 14.96
C TYR A 318 -10.75 17.56 13.99
N GLY A 319 -11.83 18.34 14.11
CA GLY A 319 -13.02 18.17 13.27
C GLY A 319 -13.64 16.76 13.30
N PRO A 320 -14.53 16.44 12.36
CA PRO A 320 -15.15 15.12 12.30
C PRO A 320 -14.23 14.05 11.70
N MET A 321 -14.15 12.92 12.38
CA MET A 321 -13.48 11.70 11.92
C MET A 321 -14.45 10.52 11.94
N ILE A 322 -14.30 9.62 10.95
CA ILE A 322 -15.05 8.37 10.85
C ILE A 322 -14.06 7.21 10.78
N ALA A 323 -14.29 6.18 11.59
CA ALA A 323 -13.49 4.96 11.57
C ALA A 323 -14.38 3.72 11.40
N ASP A 324 -14.09 2.92 10.39
CA ASP A 324 -14.76 1.66 10.09
C ASP A 324 -13.89 0.49 10.56
N LEU A 325 -14.32 -0.22 11.61
CA LEU A 325 -13.51 -1.22 12.31
C LEU A 325 -14.21 -2.59 12.35
N ASN A 326 -13.46 -3.66 12.10
CA ASN A 326 -13.89 -5.03 12.34
C ASN A 326 -13.19 -5.65 13.55
N GLN A 327 -13.93 -5.78 14.65
CA GLN A 327 -13.41 -6.35 15.91
C GLN A 327 -12.99 -7.82 15.76
N THR A 328 -13.74 -8.61 14.98
CA THR A 328 -13.42 -10.03 14.74
C THR A 328 -12.11 -10.19 13.99
N MET A 329 -11.78 -9.22 13.15
CA MET A 329 -10.49 -9.17 12.50
C MET A 329 -9.41 -8.55 13.39
N GLY A 330 -9.72 -7.93 14.53
CA GLY A 330 -8.72 -7.27 15.38
C GLY A 330 -8.41 -5.83 14.97
N ASP A 331 -9.32 -5.16 14.26
CA ASP A 331 -9.19 -3.72 14.06
C ASP A 331 -9.46 -2.96 15.36
N GLY A 332 -8.68 -1.91 15.57
CA GLY A 332 -8.86 -0.98 16.68
C GLY A 332 -8.09 0.30 16.45
N ILE A 333 -8.45 1.34 17.21
CA ILE A 333 -7.69 2.57 17.37
C ILE A 333 -6.98 2.47 18.72
N GLU A 334 -5.66 2.41 18.69
CA GLU A 334 -4.83 2.15 19.86
C GLU A 334 -3.80 3.27 20.05
N ALA A 335 -3.99 4.11 21.06
CA ALA A 335 -3.04 5.15 21.44
C ALA A 335 -2.24 4.73 22.67
N SER A 336 -0.91 4.84 22.62
CA SER A 336 -0.03 4.55 23.77
C SER A 336 -0.03 5.68 24.81
N GLY A 337 -0.57 6.85 24.47
CA GLY A 337 -0.76 8.00 25.34
C GLY A 337 -2.23 8.35 25.51
N ALA A 338 -2.51 9.56 25.99
CA ALA A 338 -3.87 10.05 26.18
C ALA A 338 -4.49 10.51 24.85
N ILE A 339 -5.77 10.22 24.67
CA ILE A 339 -6.61 10.74 23.61
C ILE A 339 -7.31 12.01 24.11
N GLN A 340 -7.37 13.03 23.25
CA GLN A 340 -8.03 14.31 23.49
C GLN A 340 -8.77 14.81 22.24
N SER A 341 -9.84 15.58 22.45
CA SER A 341 -10.48 16.37 21.38
C SER A 341 -9.87 17.76 21.27
N ALA A 342 -9.85 18.31 20.05
CA ALA A 342 -9.50 19.69 19.74
C ALA A 342 -10.70 20.44 19.12
N SER A 343 -10.46 21.53 18.39
CA SER A 343 -11.51 22.35 17.78
C SER A 343 -12.41 21.51 16.86
N GLY A 344 -13.70 21.40 17.21
CA GLY A 344 -14.68 20.60 16.48
C GLY A 344 -14.43 19.09 16.48
N GLY A 345 -13.50 18.58 17.30
CA GLY A 345 -13.06 17.19 17.28
C GLY A 345 -14.16 16.21 17.68
N THR A 346 -14.56 15.34 16.75
CA THR A 346 -15.51 14.25 16.97
C THR A 346 -15.03 12.98 16.27
N LEU A 347 -15.29 11.81 16.86
CA LEU A 347 -14.96 10.52 16.27
C LEU A 347 -16.17 9.61 16.29
N THR A 348 -16.66 9.25 15.11
CA THR A 348 -17.68 8.22 14.92
C THR A 348 -17.00 6.90 14.61
N VAL A 349 -17.23 5.88 15.43
CA VAL A 349 -16.73 4.52 15.20
C VAL A 349 -17.88 3.63 14.76
N ASN A 350 -17.77 3.07 13.56
CA ASN A 350 -18.62 2.00 13.08
C ASN A 350 -17.91 0.66 13.32
N LYS A 351 -18.50 -0.20 14.13
CA LYS A 351 -17.91 -1.48 14.52
C LYS A 351 -18.72 -2.64 13.96
N SER A 352 -18.03 -3.59 13.33
CA SER A 352 -18.57 -4.90 12.97
C SER A 352 -17.93 -6.02 13.78
N TRP A 353 -18.69 -7.06 14.10
CA TRP A 353 -18.17 -8.28 14.73
C TRP A 353 -19.06 -9.49 14.45
N TRP A 354 -18.46 -10.67 14.54
CA TRP A 354 -19.14 -11.95 14.46
C TRP A 354 -19.61 -12.41 15.84
N ASP A 355 -20.92 -12.50 16.03
CA ASP A 355 -21.49 -13.09 17.24
C ASP A 355 -21.61 -14.61 17.07
N ARG A 356 -20.79 -15.36 17.84
CA ARG A 356 -20.78 -16.83 17.85
C ARG A 356 -22.06 -17.43 18.44
N THR A 357 -22.82 -16.68 19.22
CA THR A 357 -24.05 -17.12 19.88
C THR A 357 -25.22 -17.11 18.92
N THR A 358 -25.39 -16.00 18.18
CA THR A 358 -26.44 -15.85 17.17
C THR A 358 -26.00 -16.33 15.79
N ASN A 359 -24.71 -16.63 15.61
CA ASN A 359 -24.10 -17.08 14.37
C ASN A 359 -24.34 -16.08 13.21
N SER A 360 -24.16 -14.79 13.50
CA SER A 360 -24.43 -13.69 12.59
C SER A 360 -23.47 -12.51 12.79
N TRP A 361 -23.19 -11.77 11.71
CA TRP A 361 -22.52 -10.48 11.79
C TRP A 361 -23.42 -9.44 12.47
N GLN A 362 -22.83 -8.61 13.33
CA GLN A 362 -23.47 -7.49 13.99
C GLN A 362 -22.73 -6.21 13.61
N VAL A 363 -23.47 -5.11 13.48
CA VAL A 363 -22.93 -3.77 13.18
C VAL A 363 -23.53 -2.78 14.16
N THR A 364 -22.69 -1.95 14.77
CA THR A 364 -23.13 -0.83 15.62
C THR A 364 -22.27 0.40 15.39
N SER A 365 -22.83 1.58 15.60
CA SER A 365 -22.13 2.86 15.48
C SER A 365 -22.20 3.64 16.80
N ALA A 366 -21.12 4.32 17.18
CA ALA A 366 -21.09 5.16 18.37
C ALA A 366 -20.18 6.39 18.16
N ASN A 367 -20.57 7.51 18.77
CA ASN A 367 -19.71 8.67 18.93
C ASN A 367 -18.84 8.48 20.17
N MET A 368 -17.52 8.54 20.01
CA MET A 368 -16.58 8.28 21.10
C MET A 368 -16.37 9.49 21.99
N VAL A 369 -16.19 9.22 23.29
CA VAL A 369 -15.70 10.21 24.25
C VAL A 369 -14.21 10.31 24.06
N LEU A 370 -13.77 11.41 23.46
CA LEU A 370 -12.37 11.60 23.08
C LEU A 370 -11.45 12.01 24.23
N ASP A 371 -11.98 12.43 25.38
CA ASP A 371 -11.15 12.75 26.55
C ASP A 371 -10.91 11.50 27.40
N SER A 372 -9.65 11.06 27.43
CA SER A 372 -9.23 9.86 28.16
C SER A 372 -9.45 9.96 29.68
N TYR A 373 -9.43 11.17 30.24
CA TYR A 373 -9.63 11.38 31.68
C TYR A 373 -11.10 11.51 32.06
N ASN A 374 -12.01 11.48 31.09
CA ASN A 374 -13.44 11.51 31.35
C ASN A 374 -13.90 10.15 31.93
N PRO A 375 -14.63 10.12 33.05
CA PRO A 375 -15.16 8.87 33.61
C PRO A 375 -16.15 8.14 32.68
N ALA A 376 -16.71 8.83 31.68
CA ALA A 376 -17.56 8.24 30.65
C ALA A 376 -16.77 7.64 29.46
N PHE A 377 -15.43 7.65 29.49
CA PHE A 377 -14.62 6.99 28.48
C PHE A 377 -14.97 5.50 28.41
N SER A 378 -15.16 4.99 27.20
CA SER A 378 -15.44 3.59 26.93
C SER A 378 -14.51 3.08 25.84
N THR A 379 -14.04 1.86 25.99
CA THR A 379 -13.24 1.18 24.96
C THR A 379 -14.08 0.64 23.80
N PHE A 380 -15.40 0.76 23.90
CA PHE A 380 -16.38 0.25 22.95
C PHE A 380 -16.19 -1.25 22.65
N GLY A 381 -15.89 -2.04 23.68
CA GLY A 381 -15.57 -3.47 23.57
C GLY A 381 -14.16 -3.73 23.07
N GLY A 382 -13.20 -2.89 23.47
CA GLY A 382 -11.76 -3.05 23.20
C GLY A 382 -11.24 -2.53 21.86
N VAL A 383 -12.08 -1.94 21.00
CA VAL A 383 -11.66 -1.39 19.69
C VAL A 383 -11.17 0.06 19.76
N PHE A 384 -11.42 0.77 20.85
CA PHE A 384 -10.93 2.13 21.09
C PHE A 384 -10.14 2.14 22.39
N ARG A 385 -8.84 2.38 22.34
CA ARG A 385 -7.93 2.17 23.48
C ARG A 385 -6.90 3.26 23.58
N ASP A 386 -6.44 3.53 24.80
CA ASP A 386 -5.53 4.61 25.15
C ASP A 386 -4.42 4.14 26.11
N GLY A 387 -3.53 5.05 26.50
CA GLY A 387 -2.34 4.74 27.30
C GLY A 387 -2.58 4.59 28.80
N LEU A 388 -3.80 4.86 29.30
CA LEU A 388 -4.07 4.85 30.74
C LEU A 388 -4.17 3.41 31.27
N SER A 389 -3.59 3.18 32.45
CA SER A 389 -3.48 1.84 33.07
C SER A 389 -4.75 1.33 33.77
N ASP A 390 -5.80 2.15 33.84
CA ASP A 390 -7.07 1.79 34.48
C ASP A 390 -7.95 0.93 33.55
N ALA A 391 -9.06 0.38 34.05
CA ALA A 391 -10.09 -0.20 33.18
C ALA A 391 -11.14 0.86 32.82
N ASP A 392 -11.91 0.63 31.75
CA ASP A 392 -13.05 1.51 31.44
C ASP A 392 -14.25 1.26 32.38
N GLY A 393 -15.34 2.01 32.20
CA GLY A 393 -16.56 1.87 33.00
C GLY A 393 -17.24 0.48 32.92
N SER A 394 -16.85 -0.36 31.96
CA SER A 394 -17.32 -1.75 31.80
C SER A 394 -16.30 -2.79 32.30
N ASN A 395 -15.19 -2.35 32.89
CA ASN A 395 -14.02 -3.16 33.28
C ASN A 395 -13.22 -3.75 32.10
N ASP A 396 -13.36 -3.19 30.89
CA ASP A 396 -12.52 -3.57 29.76
C ASP A 396 -11.13 -2.91 29.89
N VAL A 397 -10.08 -3.66 29.57
CA VAL A 397 -8.70 -3.16 29.58
C VAL A 397 -8.56 -2.09 28.50
N ARG A 398 -8.15 -0.88 28.88
CA ARG A 398 -7.91 0.23 27.94
C ARG A 398 -6.43 0.44 27.61
N GLY A 399 -5.52 0.13 28.55
CA GLY A 399 -4.10 0.45 28.47
C GLY A 399 -3.34 -0.17 27.30
N VAL A 400 -2.65 0.68 26.54
CA VAL A 400 -1.79 0.33 25.41
C VAL A 400 -0.35 0.81 25.67
N GLY A 401 0.62 -0.10 25.60
CA GLY A 401 2.05 0.25 25.78
C GLY A 401 2.73 0.66 24.48
N TYR A 402 3.84 1.40 24.53
CA TYR A 402 4.61 1.81 23.35
C TYR A 402 5.13 0.62 22.52
N LEU A 403 4.97 0.68 21.18
CA LEU A 403 5.50 -0.31 20.24
C LEU A 403 6.79 0.19 19.59
N THR A 404 7.92 -0.48 19.76
CA THR A 404 9.16 -0.04 19.08
C THR A 404 9.01 -0.19 17.56
N PRO A 405 9.20 0.88 16.76
CA PRO A 405 9.02 0.77 15.31
C PRO A 405 10.10 -0.07 14.63
N ALA A 406 9.76 -0.58 13.46
CA ALA A 406 10.71 -1.20 12.55
C ALA A 406 11.65 -0.13 11.95
N SER A 407 12.83 -0.55 11.51
CA SER A 407 13.87 0.33 10.96
C SER A 407 14.42 -0.26 9.66
N MET A 408 14.63 0.58 8.65
CA MET A 408 15.30 0.20 7.39
C MET A 408 16.79 -0.04 7.63
N LEU A 409 17.36 0.67 8.61
CA LEU A 409 18.72 0.46 9.09
C LEU A 409 18.73 -0.67 10.13
N SER A 410 19.70 -1.59 10.05
CA SER A 410 19.85 -2.64 11.08
C SER A 410 20.02 -2.02 12.47
N SER A 411 19.44 -2.64 13.50
CA SER A 411 19.44 -2.08 14.85
C SER A 411 20.86 -1.87 15.41
N ALA A 412 21.06 -0.72 16.05
CA ALA A 412 22.34 -0.21 16.57
C ALA A 412 22.94 -0.98 17.77
N ASP A 413 22.44 -2.18 18.09
CA ASP A 413 22.91 -2.99 19.24
C ASP A 413 24.11 -3.89 18.92
N VAL A 414 24.65 -3.82 17.69
CA VAL A 414 25.94 -4.44 17.35
C VAL A 414 26.85 -3.34 16.85
N ALA A 415 27.91 -3.06 17.63
CA ALA A 415 28.99 -2.10 17.44
C ALA A 415 29.08 -1.38 16.07
N GLU A 416 29.36 -0.07 16.12
CA GLU A 416 29.50 0.94 15.05
C GLU A 416 30.21 0.52 13.73
N SER A 417 30.79 -0.68 13.63
CA SER A 417 31.39 -1.27 12.44
C SER A 417 30.51 -2.29 11.68
N ALA A 418 29.32 -2.66 12.17
CA ALA A 418 28.42 -3.65 11.53
C ALA A 418 27.12 -3.07 10.93
N ASN A 419 27.03 -1.75 10.79
CA ASN A 419 25.82 -1.00 10.41
C ASN A 419 25.52 -1.05 8.89
N THR A 420 25.59 -2.24 8.28
CA THR A 420 25.38 -2.40 6.84
C THR A 420 23.88 -2.42 6.53
N ASN A 421 23.39 -1.42 5.78
CA ASN A 421 22.02 -1.37 5.29
C ASN A 421 21.69 -2.65 4.49
N ARG A 422 20.66 -3.39 4.93
CA ARG A 422 20.25 -4.66 4.29
C ARG A 422 19.89 -4.50 2.82
N TYR A 423 19.31 -3.36 2.45
CA TYR A 423 18.86 -3.12 1.09
C TYR A 423 20.05 -2.88 0.16
N LEU A 424 21.18 -2.39 0.67
CA LEU A 424 22.44 -2.36 -0.09
C LEU A 424 22.97 -3.78 -0.35
N LYS A 425 22.95 -4.66 0.66
CA LYS A 425 23.38 -6.06 0.48
C LYS A 425 22.53 -6.81 -0.54
N LEU A 426 21.21 -6.60 -0.50
CA LEU A 426 20.26 -7.21 -1.42
C LEU A 426 20.33 -6.62 -2.84
N THR A 427 20.98 -5.48 -3.06
CA THR A 427 21.01 -4.82 -4.38
C THR A 427 22.45 -4.66 -4.85
N LYS A 428 23.16 -3.65 -4.34
CA LYS A 428 24.55 -3.32 -4.63
C LYS A 428 25.50 -4.51 -4.52
N ASP A 429 25.41 -5.30 -3.44
CA ASP A 429 26.34 -6.40 -3.17
C ASP A 429 25.85 -7.76 -3.71
N SER A 430 24.66 -7.80 -4.34
CA SER A 430 24.03 -9.04 -4.80
C SER A 430 24.45 -9.50 -6.21
N GLY A 431 25.22 -8.69 -6.94
CA GLY A 431 25.66 -9.02 -8.29
C GLY A 431 26.84 -10.00 -8.34
N ILE A 432 27.22 -10.35 -9.57
CA ILE A 432 28.34 -11.26 -9.84
C ILE A 432 29.64 -10.46 -9.79
N LEU A 433 30.72 -11.05 -9.28
CA LEU A 433 32.05 -10.42 -9.32
C LEU A 433 32.60 -10.45 -10.75
N GLY A 434 32.63 -9.29 -11.40
CA GLY A 434 33.22 -9.06 -12.71
C GLY A 434 34.61 -8.40 -12.65
N PRO A 435 35.21 -8.08 -13.82
CA PRO A 435 36.55 -7.50 -13.90
C PRO A 435 36.72 -6.16 -13.19
N SER A 436 35.65 -5.35 -13.16
CA SER A 436 35.61 -4.01 -12.57
C SER A 436 34.95 -3.99 -11.18
N GLY A 437 34.71 -5.16 -10.59
CA GLY A 437 34.03 -5.31 -9.30
C GLY A 437 32.68 -6.00 -9.40
N ASN A 438 31.87 -5.87 -8.35
CA ASN A 438 30.54 -6.48 -8.30
C ASN A 438 29.58 -5.78 -9.29
N THR A 439 28.96 -6.53 -10.19
CA THR A 439 28.04 -6.01 -11.21
C THR A 439 26.78 -5.36 -10.61
N GLY A 440 26.45 -5.69 -9.35
CA GLY A 440 25.36 -5.10 -8.59
C GLY A 440 25.53 -3.59 -8.37
N LEU A 441 26.76 -3.08 -8.30
CA LEU A 441 27.04 -1.64 -8.24
C LEU A 441 26.50 -0.89 -9.46
N PHE A 442 26.32 -1.57 -10.59
CA PHE A 442 25.87 -0.99 -11.85
C PHE A 442 24.40 -1.35 -12.16
N GLY A 443 23.66 -1.89 -11.19
CA GLY A 443 22.25 -2.24 -11.33
C GLY A 443 21.98 -3.61 -11.97
N HIS A 444 22.97 -4.51 -12.02
CA HIS A 444 22.86 -5.89 -12.55
C HIS A 444 22.89 -6.96 -11.44
N GLY A 445 22.38 -6.64 -10.25
CA GLY A 445 22.24 -7.57 -9.12
C GLY A 445 20.88 -8.26 -9.05
N GLU A 446 20.66 -9.10 -8.03
CA GLU A 446 19.37 -9.75 -7.73
C GLU A 446 18.24 -8.72 -7.46
N GLY A 447 18.61 -7.53 -7.02
CA GLY A 447 17.75 -6.36 -6.94
C GLY A 447 18.43 -5.14 -7.58
N PRO A 448 17.71 -4.31 -8.36
CA PRO A 448 18.29 -3.10 -8.95
C PRO A 448 18.76 -2.10 -7.89
N TYR A 449 19.99 -1.64 -8.07
CA TYR A 449 20.62 -0.56 -7.30
C TYR A 449 20.79 0.68 -8.19
N VAL A 450 20.44 1.85 -7.64
CA VAL A 450 20.55 3.15 -8.29
C VAL A 450 21.42 4.06 -7.45
N ASP A 451 22.62 4.35 -7.95
CA ASP A 451 23.60 5.30 -7.41
C ASP A 451 23.22 6.74 -7.77
N ASN A 452 22.09 7.22 -7.24
CA ASN A 452 21.66 8.61 -7.41
C ASN A 452 21.89 9.42 -6.13
N SER A 453 23.09 9.32 -5.58
CA SER A 453 23.45 9.89 -4.28
C SER A 453 23.36 11.41 -4.26
N SER A 454 23.52 12.07 -5.41
CA SER A 454 23.44 13.53 -5.55
C SER A 454 22.01 14.08 -5.70
N ASP A 455 21.02 13.19 -5.82
CA ASP A 455 19.59 13.53 -5.95
C ASP A 455 18.94 13.73 -4.58
N TYR A 456 19.28 14.84 -3.92
CA TYR A 456 18.61 15.27 -2.68
C TYR A 456 18.33 16.76 -2.71
N GLN A 457 17.29 17.19 -1.98
CA GLN A 457 16.88 18.60 -1.91
C GLN A 457 17.27 19.28 -0.60
N VAL A 458 17.58 18.49 0.44
CA VAL A 458 17.98 18.97 1.77
C VAL A 458 19.44 18.63 2.01
N PRO A 459 20.28 19.54 2.54
CA PRO A 459 21.66 19.24 2.89
C PRO A 459 21.80 17.96 3.74
N ASP A 460 22.76 17.11 3.38
CA ASP A 460 22.95 15.79 4.00
C ASP A 460 23.44 15.83 5.45
N ASP A 461 24.16 16.89 5.83
CA ASP A 461 24.81 17.00 7.13
C ASP A 461 23.97 17.79 8.15
N GLU A 462 24.18 17.48 9.42
CA GLU A 462 23.53 18.18 10.53
C GLU A 462 23.95 19.66 10.57
N GLN A 463 25.18 19.96 10.16
CA GLN A 463 25.69 21.32 10.09
C GLN A 463 25.01 22.13 8.98
N GLY A 464 24.84 21.57 7.77
CA GLY A 464 24.08 22.19 6.69
C GLY A 464 22.60 22.35 7.04
N ARG A 465 21.97 21.37 7.70
CA ARG A 465 20.59 21.50 8.21
C ARG A 465 20.46 22.56 9.30
N ARG A 466 21.45 22.70 10.17
CA ARG A 466 21.49 23.73 11.22
C ARG A 466 21.75 25.13 10.66
N ILE A 467 22.59 25.24 9.62
CA ILE A 467 22.87 26.51 8.90
C ILE A 467 21.64 26.95 8.09
N ALA A 468 20.97 26.01 7.43
CA ALA A 468 19.70 26.21 6.74
C ALA A 468 18.58 26.71 7.69
N GLY A 469 18.59 26.23 8.94
CA GLY A 469 17.61 26.64 9.96
C GLY A 469 16.18 26.15 9.64
N GLY A 470 15.20 26.58 10.44
CA GLY A 470 13.79 26.20 10.24
C GLY A 470 13.11 26.87 9.04
N THR A 471 13.75 27.86 8.43
CA THR A 471 13.22 28.65 7.29
C THR A 471 13.50 28.01 5.92
N SER A 472 14.40 27.03 5.82
CA SER A 472 14.72 26.31 4.57
C SER A 472 14.61 24.80 4.76
N SER A 473 13.37 24.35 5.01
CA SER A 473 13.00 22.93 5.09
C SER A 473 12.29 22.47 3.80
N LEU A 474 12.34 21.17 3.51
CA LEU A 474 11.62 20.59 2.36
C LEU A 474 10.11 20.82 2.44
N VAL A 475 9.55 20.74 3.65
CA VAL A 475 8.13 21.07 3.89
C VAL A 475 7.83 22.52 3.52
N GLN A 476 8.72 23.46 3.86
CA GLN A 476 8.54 24.86 3.49
C GLN A 476 8.57 25.06 1.97
N ASP A 477 9.47 24.38 1.26
CA ASP A 477 9.52 24.38 -0.21
C ASP A 477 8.21 23.87 -0.80
N TRP A 478 7.67 22.75 -0.32
CA TRP A 478 6.36 22.23 -0.76
C TRP A 478 5.20 23.20 -0.51
N LEU A 479 5.27 24.03 0.52
CA LEU A 479 4.26 25.02 0.84
C LEU A 479 4.42 26.33 0.04
N SER A 480 5.60 26.60 -0.54
CA SER A 480 5.90 27.83 -1.27
C SER A 480 6.07 27.59 -2.78
N SER A 481 4.96 27.57 -3.53
CA SER A 481 4.93 27.36 -4.98
C SER A 481 5.74 28.36 -5.81
N PHE A 482 5.97 29.56 -5.27
CA PHE A 482 6.64 30.64 -6.00
C PHE A 482 8.14 30.73 -5.80
N GLY A 483 8.76 29.80 -5.06
CA GLY A 483 10.19 29.77 -4.81
C GLY A 483 10.70 31.12 -4.31
N ASP A 484 10.89 31.31 -3.01
CA ASP A 484 11.64 32.48 -2.55
C ASP A 484 13.10 32.34 -3.03
N ALA A 485 13.35 32.77 -4.28
CA ALA A 485 14.65 32.82 -4.94
C ALA A 485 15.66 33.68 -4.16
N SER A 486 15.21 34.38 -3.10
CA SER A 486 16.05 35.18 -2.21
C SER A 486 16.40 34.51 -0.88
N SER A 487 15.83 33.35 -0.51
CA SER A 487 15.99 32.84 0.88
C SER A 487 17.03 31.77 1.15
N SER A 488 17.62 31.07 0.17
CA SER A 488 18.93 30.43 0.41
C SER A 488 19.61 29.98 -0.88
N SER A 489 20.87 30.36 -1.04
CA SER A 489 21.81 29.82 -2.04
C SER A 489 22.11 28.32 -1.86
N ASN A 490 21.39 27.61 -0.99
CA ASN A 490 21.74 26.30 -0.45
C ASN A 490 20.61 25.25 -0.56
N PHE A 491 19.47 25.58 -1.17
CA PHE A 491 18.30 24.69 -1.28
C PHE A 491 17.89 24.48 -2.74
N ARG A 492 17.73 23.21 -3.17
CA ARG A 492 17.31 22.85 -4.54
C ARG A 492 15.78 22.72 -4.60
N THR A 493 15.09 23.79 -5.01
CA THR A 493 13.64 23.77 -5.16
C THR A 493 13.21 22.81 -6.27
N GLY A 494 12.10 22.10 -6.04
CA GLY A 494 11.47 21.26 -7.06
C GLY A 494 10.44 22.01 -7.90
N TRP A 495 10.20 23.31 -7.68
CA TRP A 495 9.18 24.05 -8.42
C TRP A 495 9.65 24.44 -9.83
N HIS A 496 8.92 23.94 -10.83
CA HIS A 496 9.03 24.29 -12.23
C HIS A 496 7.71 24.87 -12.73
N GLY A 497 7.52 26.18 -12.53
CA GLY A 497 6.23 26.82 -12.79
C GLY A 497 5.14 26.23 -11.89
N PRO A 498 4.03 25.69 -12.44
CA PRO A 498 2.96 25.09 -11.64
C PRO A 498 3.24 23.64 -11.22
N PHE A 499 4.30 23.03 -11.75
CA PHE A 499 4.63 21.63 -11.55
C PHE A 499 5.77 21.48 -10.54
N TYR A 500 5.58 20.63 -9.53
CA TYR A 500 6.67 20.25 -8.65
C TYR A 500 7.38 19.03 -9.22
N ILE A 501 8.55 19.23 -9.83
CA ILE A 501 9.38 18.18 -10.43
C ILE A 501 10.66 18.09 -9.60
N PRO A 502 10.71 17.25 -8.55
CA PRO A 502 11.88 17.18 -7.69
C PRO A 502 13.04 16.48 -8.41
N VAL A 503 14.27 16.88 -8.07
CA VAL A 503 15.47 16.13 -8.46
C VAL A 503 15.42 14.72 -7.86
N GLY A 504 15.45 13.72 -8.75
CA GLY A 504 15.33 12.30 -8.39
C GLY A 504 15.18 11.39 -9.61
N ALA A 505 15.58 10.13 -9.47
CA ALA A 505 15.33 9.11 -10.50
C ALA A 505 13.82 8.87 -10.67
N PHE A 506 13.36 8.64 -11.90
CA PHE A 506 11.96 8.34 -12.20
C PHE A 506 11.76 6.85 -12.44
N LEU A 507 10.95 6.21 -11.60
CA LEU A 507 10.55 4.81 -11.66
C LEU A 507 9.13 4.70 -12.22
N LEU A 508 9.04 4.27 -13.48
CA LEU A 508 7.78 3.95 -14.14
C LEU A 508 7.51 2.44 -14.03
N LEU A 509 6.49 2.07 -13.27
CA LEU A 509 6.05 0.69 -13.13
C LEU A 509 5.22 0.27 -14.37
N THR A 510 5.52 -0.90 -14.91
CA THR A 510 4.78 -1.49 -16.04
C THR A 510 4.30 -2.90 -15.72
N LYS A 511 3.29 -3.39 -16.45
CA LYS A 511 2.67 -4.71 -16.21
C LYS A 511 3.66 -5.89 -16.17
N ASP A 512 4.82 -5.77 -16.81
CA ASP A 512 5.83 -6.81 -17.05
C ASP A 512 7.19 -6.49 -16.37
N GLY A 513 7.30 -5.35 -15.69
CA GLY A 513 8.55 -4.88 -15.14
C GLY A 513 8.51 -3.39 -14.82
N PHE A 514 9.59 -2.69 -15.08
CA PHE A 514 9.65 -1.26 -14.79
C PHE A 514 10.77 -0.59 -15.58
N VAL A 515 10.66 0.73 -15.72
CA VAL A 515 11.67 1.57 -16.36
C VAL A 515 12.21 2.52 -15.31
N ILE A 516 13.54 2.60 -15.19
CA ILE A 516 14.20 3.57 -14.34
C ILE A 516 14.94 4.56 -15.24
N GLN A 517 14.50 5.81 -15.18
CA GLN A 517 15.14 6.95 -15.82
C GLN A 517 15.96 7.72 -14.79
N ARG A 518 17.24 7.94 -15.11
CA ARG A 518 18.16 8.77 -14.32
C ARG A 518 17.76 10.25 -14.41
N ASN A 519 18.15 11.00 -13.40
CA ASN A 519 18.04 12.47 -13.41
C ASN A 519 18.82 13.03 -14.61
N ALA A 520 18.19 13.96 -15.36
CA ALA A 520 18.80 14.59 -16.53
C ALA A 520 19.85 15.65 -16.16
N HIS A 521 19.77 16.21 -14.95
CA HIS A 521 20.62 17.28 -14.44
C HIS A 521 21.19 16.97 -13.04
N PRO A 522 22.01 15.91 -12.86
CA PRO A 522 22.77 15.78 -11.62
C PRO A 522 23.79 16.93 -11.59
N ASP A 523 23.66 17.76 -10.56
CA ASP A 523 24.40 19.01 -10.38
C ASP A 523 25.85 18.77 -9.93
N GLN A 524 26.12 17.62 -9.31
CA GLN A 524 27.40 17.34 -8.64
C GLN A 524 28.16 16.16 -9.24
N GLU A 525 27.47 15.12 -9.74
CA GLU A 525 28.10 13.90 -10.23
C GLU A 525 27.61 13.54 -11.66
N PRO A 526 28.34 13.96 -12.71
CA PRO A 526 27.95 13.69 -14.10
C PRO A 526 27.86 12.19 -14.45
N GLU A 527 28.57 11.33 -13.71
CA GLU A 527 28.53 9.87 -13.90
C GLU A 527 27.17 9.24 -13.53
N GLU A 528 26.35 9.92 -12.71
CA GLU A 528 25.03 9.41 -12.29
C GLU A 528 23.96 9.56 -13.41
N ARG A 529 24.29 10.26 -14.51
CA ARG A 529 23.39 10.52 -15.66
C ARG A 529 23.10 9.27 -16.49
N THR A 530 24.05 8.35 -16.53
CA THR A 530 24.01 7.21 -17.44
C THR A 530 24.24 5.90 -16.72
N TRP A 531 23.65 4.85 -17.26
CA TRP A 531 23.82 3.50 -16.74
C TRP A 531 25.17 2.94 -17.12
N LYS A 532 25.76 2.13 -16.24
CA LYS A 532 26.99 1.39 -16.50
C LYS A 532 26.67 -0.04 -16.97
N ARG A 533 27.46 -0.57 -17.89
CA ARG A 533 27.42 -1.98 -18.30
C ARG A 533 27.94 -2.87 -17.17
N ALA A 534 27.73 -4.17 -17.27
CA ALA A 534 28.22 -5.14 -16.29
C ALA A 534 29.76 -5.12 -16.14
N ASP A 535 30.50 -4.68 -17.15
CA ASP A 535 31.96 -4.49 -17.09
C ASP A 535 32.38 -3.14 -16.48
N GLY A 536 31.44 -2.31 -16.04
CA GLY A 536 31.66 -0.98 -15.48
C GLY A 536 31.84 0.14 -16.51
N THR A 537 31.82 -0.15 -17.81
CA THR A 537 31.89 0.88 -18.85
C THR A 537 30.59 1.65 -18.97
N ASP A 538 30.67 2.94 -19.32
CA ASP A 538 29.48 3.77 -19.55
C ASP A 538 28.67 3.26 -20.76
N SER A 539 27.37 3.07 -20.56
CA SER A 539 26.45 2.66 -21.63
C SER A 539 25.95 3.82 -22.48
N GLY A 540 26.02 5.06 -21.97
CA GLY A 540 25.40 6.24 -22.59
C GLY A 540 23.87 6.28 -22.48
N LEU A 541 23.23 5.30 -21.82
CA LEU A 541 21.78 5.25 -21.65
C LEU A 541 21.37 6.00 -20.38
N THR A 542 20.44 6.95 -20.50
CA THR A 542 19.83 7.65 -19.35
C THR A 542 18.66 6.90 -18.75
N SER A 543 18.11 5.92 -19.47
CA SER A 543 16.98 5.09 -19.03
C SER A 543 17.31 3.62 -19.25
N MET A 544 16.93 2.80 -18.28
CA MET A 544 17.06 1.35 -18.38
C MET A 544 15.73 0.69 -18.07
N ARG A 545 15.31 -0.20 -18.96
CA ARG A 545 14.14 -1.05 -18.75
C ARG A 545 14.57 -2.34 -18.07
N TYR A 546 13.82 -2.72 -17.06
CA TYR A 546 13.88 -3.99 -16.36
C TYR A 546 12.62 -4.80 -16.66
N ARG A 547 12.78 -6.09 -16.89
CA ARG A 547 11.67 -7.02 -17.12
C ARG A 547 11.86 -8.25 -16.24
N VAL A 548 10.74 -8.78 -15.74
CA VAL A 548 10.72 -9.94 -14.85
C VAL A 548 9.92 -11.08 -15.45
N GLY A 549 10.41 -12.30 -15.28
CA GLY A 549 9.80 -13.49 -15.87
C GLY A 549 10.38 -14.78 -15.32
N TYR A 550 9.71 -15.91 -15.60
CA TYR A 550 10.20 -17.22 -15.14
C TYR A 550 11.41 -17.69 -15.96
N GLY A 551 12.47 -18.10 -15.26
CA GLY A 551 13.61 -18.81 -15.83
C GLY A 551 13.32 -20.30 -16.05
N ASN A 552 14.29 -21.02 -16.62
CA ASN A 552 14.20 -22.46 -16.83
C ASN A 552 14.16 -23.27 -15.51
N ASP A 553 14.56 -22.66 -14.40
CA ASP A 553 14.55 -23.23 -13.06
C ASP A 553 13.21 -23.03 -12.33
N GLY A 554 12.24 -22.37 -12.96
CA GLY A 554 10.93 -22.05 -12.38
C GLY A 554 10.96 -20.95 -11.32
N ARG A 555 12.05 -20.18 -11.22
CA ARG A 555 12.13 -18.97 -10.37
C ARG A 555 11.92 -17.72 -11.20
N ILE A 556 11.54 -16.63 -10.54
CA ILE A 556 11.41 -15.33 -11.20
C ILE A 556 12.80 -14.71 -11.28
N HIS A 557 13.24 -14.39 -12.49
CA HIS A 557 14.48 -13.69 -12.79
C HIS A 557 14.20 -12.25 -13.23
N ILE A 558 15.22 -11.41 -13.12
CA ILE A 558 15.21 -10.04 -13.62
C ILE A 558 16.29 -9.85 -14.67
N ILE A 559 15.92 -9.23 -15.78
CA ILE A 559 16.83 -8.84 -16.87
C ILE A 559 16.63 -7.36 -17.18
N ASN A 560 17.59 -6.76 -17.88
CA ASN A 560 17.56 -5.36 -18.25
C ASN A 560 17.98 -5.11 -19.71
N THR A 561 17.81 -3.88 -20.20
CA THR A 561 18.13 -3.48 -21.58
C THR A 561 19.57 -3.82 -22.00
N LEU A 562 20.51 -3.90 -21.05
CA LEU A 562 21.93 -4.15 -21.27
C LEU A 562 22.31 -5.64 -21.10
N THR A 563 21.35 -6.52 -20.84
CA THR A 563 21.58 -7.96 -20.71
C THR A 563 22.05 -8.54 -22.04
N GLN A 564 23.22 -9.18 -22.04
CA GLN A 564 23.82 -9.72 -23.26
C GLN A 564 23.35 -11.15 -23.53
N GLY A 565 23.21 -11.50 -24.81
CA GLY A 565 22.89 -12.86 -25.23
C GLY A 565 21.39 -13.19 -25.30
N MET A 566 20.51 -12.19 -25.09
CA MET A 566 19.06 -12.36 -25.31
C MET A 566 18.76 -12.65 -26.79
N SER A 567 17.77 -13.50 -27.02
CA SER A 567 17.32 -13.91 -28.36
C SER A 567 16.55 -12.81 -29.12
N ALA A 568 16.00 -11.82 -28.41
CA ALA A 568 15.27 -10.67 -28.95
C ALA A 568 15.49 -9.41 -28.10
N SER A 569 14.92 -8.27 -28.53
CA SER A 569 14.93 -7.05 -27.72
C SER A 569 14.13 -7.24 -26.44
N ILE A 570 14.48 -6.51 -25.37
CA ILE A 570 13.75 -6.57 -24.09
C ILE A 570 12.25 -6.23 -24.22
N ASN A 571 11.87 -5.48 -25.25
CA ASN A 571 10.48 -5.10 -25.53
C ASN A 571 9.70 -6.13 -26.35
N ASP A 572 10.38 -7.13 -26.92
CA ASP A 572 9.77 -8.15 -27.78
C ASP A 572 9.31 -9.38 -26.97
N ALA A 573 8.87 -10.45 -27.64
CA ALA A 573 8.58 -11.70 -26.95
C ALA A 573 9.88 -12.34 -26.44
N LEU A 574 9.96 -12.61 -25.13
CA LEU A 574 11.11 -13.25 -24.49
C LEU A 574 10.77 -14.66 -24.04
N THR A 575 11.81 -15.48 -23.93
CA THR A 575 11.72 -16.87 -23.52
C THR A 575 12.29 -17.07 -22.11
N PRO A 576 11.95 -18.17 -21.44
CA PRO A 576 12.55 -18.55 -20.16
C PRO A 576 14.07 -18.67 -20.17
N SER A 577 14.67 -19.03 -21.32
CA SER A 577 16.12 -18.99 -21.51
C SER A 577 16.70 -17.58 -21.47
N ASP A 578 15.97 -16.58 -21.98
CA ASP A 578 16.42 -15.17 -21.91
C ASP A 578 16.42 -14.68 -20.46
N PHE A 579 15.37 -14.98 -19.70
CA PHE A 579 15.28 -14.64 -18.27
C PHE A 579 16.35 -15.34 -17.43
N SER A 580 16.75 -16.56 -17.80
CA SER A 580 17.83 -17.31 -17.12
C SER A 580 19.22 -16.66 -17.25
N LEU A 581 19.39 -15.67 -18.13
CA LEU A 581 20.63 -14.87 -18.24
C LEU A 581 20.78 -13.86 -17.09
N GLY A 582 19.66 -13.47 -16.48
CA GLY A 582 19.63 -12.55 -15.35
C GLY A 582 19.70 -13.28 -14.00
N PRO A 583 19.98 -12.57 -12.90
CA PRO A 583 19.89 -13.13 -11.56
C PRO A 583 18.44 -13.38 -11.13
N VAL A 584 18.26 -14.20 -10.08
CA VAL A 584 16.94 -14.40 -9.45
C VAL A 584 16.50 -13.08 -8.82
N PHE A 585 15.29 -12.64 -9.13
CA PHE A 585 14.77 -11.37 -8.62
C PHE A 585 14.38 -11.52 -7.15
N ASN A 586 14.96 -10.70 -6.28
CA ASN A 586 14.67 -10.74 -4.85
C ASN A 586 13.53 -9.80 -4.40
N GLY A 587 12.95 -9.04 -5.34
CA GLY A 587 11.82 -8.14 -5.09
C GLY A 587 12.20 -6.74 -4.58
N VAL A 588 13.50 -6.42 -4.43
CA VAL A 588 13.94 -5.13 -3.88
C VAL A 588 14.52 -4.23 -4.96
N VAL A 589 14.15 -2.95 -4.92
CA VAL A 589 14.74 -1.87 -5.72
C VAL A 589 15.22 -0.80 -4.74
N TYR A 590 16.48 -0.39 -4.83
CA TYR A 590 17.09 0.57 -3.90
C TYR A 590 17.64 1.81 -4.62
N PHE A 591 17.32 2.98 -4.07
CA PHE A 591 17.77 4.30 -4.51
C PHE A 591 18.53 5.00 -3.38
N GLU A 592 19.72 5.54 -3.68
CA GLU A 592 20.51 6.30 -2.71
C GLU A 592 19.97 7.71 -2.46
N GLY A 593 19.34 8.32 -3.47
CA GLY A 593 18.67 9.61 -3.39
C GLY A 593 17.15 9.50 -3.51
N ASN A 594 16.54 10.60 -3.92
CA ASN A 594 15.09 10.70 -4.16
C ASN A 594 14.65 9.80 -5.31
N VAL A 595 13.40 9.35 -5.26
CA VAL A 595 12.76 8.62 -6.36
C VAL A 595 11.35 9.14 -6.59
N ARG A 596 10.96 9.24 -7.86
CA ARG A 596 9.61 9.56 -8.33
C ARG A 596 8.96 8.28 -8.86
N VAL A 597 7.73 7.98 -8.47
CA VAL A 597 7.08 6.69 -8.75
C VAL A 597 5.67 6.88 -9.29
N ARG A 598 5.34 6.12 -10.34
CA ARG A 598 4.02 6.06 -10.97
C ARG A 598 3.85 4.73 -11.73
N GLY A 599 2.61 4.31 -11.96
CA GLY A 599 2.28 3.33 -13.00
C GLY A 599 1.62 2.07 -12.49
N VAL A 600 1.92 0.93 -13.12
CA VAL A 600 1.26 -0.35 -12.85
C VAL A 600 2.26 -1.33 -12.28
N ILE A 601 2.04 -1.79 -11.05
CA ILE A 601 2.84 -2.84 -10.41
C ILE A 601 2.85 -4.07 -11.33
N PRO A 602 4.02 -4.66 -11.64
CA PRO A 602 4.07 -5.81 -12.53
C PRO A 602 3.12 -6.91 -12.07
N THR A 603 2.33 -7.45 -12.99
CA THR A 603 1.25 -8.39 -12.69
C THR A 603 1.80 -9.63 -11.98
N ASP A 604 1.21 -9.98 -10.84
CA ASP A 604 1.60 -11.10 -9.97
C ASP A 604 3.02 -11.00 -9.36
N VAL A 605 3.66 -9.84 -9.39
CA VAL A 605 4.99 -9.60 -8.81
C VAL A 605 4.89 -8.74 -7.55
N GLN A 606 5.63 -9.13 -6.50
CA GLN A 606 5.70 -8.39 -5.24
C GLN A 606 7.03 -7.62 -5.17
N MET A 607 6.96 -6.34 -4.80
CA MET A 607 8.11 -5.45 -4.82
C MET A 607 8.20 -4.58 -3.56
N THR A 608 9.43 -4.21 -3.21
CA THR A 608 9.77 -3.26 -2.16
C THR A 608 10.74 -2.23 -2.73
N VAL A 609 10.25 -1.01 -2.91
CA VAL A 609 11.03 0.15 -3.37
C VAL A 609 11.52 0.91 -2.16
N VAL A 610 12.82 1.14 -2.10
CA VAL A 610 13.50 1.75 -0.96
C VAL A 610 14.26 2.97 -1.44
N SER A 611 13.97 4.13 -0.88
CA SER A 611 14.79 5.34 -1.02
C SER A 611 15.44 5.67 0.31
N ASN A 612 16.74 5.98 0.26
CA ASN A 612 17.46 6.52 1.41
C ASN A 612 17.17 8.01 1.66
N LYS A 613 16.26 8.62 0.87
CA LYS A 613 15.75 9.99 0.99
C LYS A 613 14.23 9.99 0.89
N THR A 614 13.64 10.71 -0.07
CA THR A 614 12.20 10.89 -0.26
C THR A 614 11.67 10.10 -1.45
N VAL A 615 10.48 9.51 -1.30
CA VAL A 615 9.71 8.91 -2.39
C VAL A 615 8.57 9.86 -2.77
N TYR A 616 8.50 10.25 -4.04
CA TYR A 616 7.42 11.08 -4.60
C TYR A 616 6.46 10.21 -5.41
N ILE A 617 5.16 10.23 -5.06
CA ILE A 617 4.10 9.55 -5.80
C ILE A 617 3.48 10.57 -6.76
N GLU A 618 3.69 10.40 -8.06
CA GLU A 618 3.34 11.42 -9.06
C GLU A 618 2.07 11.10 -9.84
N GLY A 619 1.40 9.98 -9.57
CA GLY A 619 0.18 9.55 -10.26
C GLY A 619 -0.43 8.32 -9.60
N SER A 620 -1.20 7.54 -10.36
CA SER A 620 -1.76 6.31 -9.83
C SER A 620 -0.69 5.22 -9.73
N ILE A 621 -0.82 4.38 -8.71
CA ILE A 621 -0.08 3.12 -8.55
C ILE A 621 -1.12 2.00 -8.51
N LEU A 622 -1.16 1.18 -9.56
CA LEU A 622 -2.23 0.21 -9.78
C LEU A 622 -1.69 -1.22 -9.80
N LYS A 623 -2.44 -2.18 -9.27
CA LYS A 623 -2.12 -3.61 -9.41
C LYS A 623 -2.29 -4.04 -10.87
N GLY A 624 -1.28 -4.72 -11.41
CA GLY A 624 -1.34 -5.30 -12.75
C GLY A 624 -2.49 -6.30 -12.87
N VAL A 625 -3.30 -6.19 -13.93
CA VAL A 625 -4.46 -7.07 -14.18
C VAL A 625 -4.34 -7.82 -15.50
N GLN A 626 -3.33 -7.47 -16.30
CA GLN A 626 -3.06 -8.04 -17.59
C GLN A 626 -1.94 -9.05 -17.52
N ALA A 627 -2.07 -10.15 -18.24
CA ALA A 627 -1.04 -11.18 -18.30
C ALA A 627 0.31 -10.64 -18.83
N ASN A 628 1.38 -11.17 -18.25
CA ASN A 628 2.80 -10.94 -18.52
C ASN A 628 3.58 -12.28 -18.46
N ASP A 629 4.92 -12.21 -18.52
CA ASP A 629 5.84 -13.35 -18.51
C ASP A 629 5.88 -14.15 -17.19
N VAL A 630 5.31 -13.61 -16.11
CA VAL A 630 5.14 -14.31 -14.83
C VAL A 630 3.80 -15.05 -14.79
N THR A 631 2.75 -14.49 -15.40
CA THR A 631 1.41 -15.08 -15.37
C THR A 631 1.15 -16.12 -16.47
N ALA A 632 1.94 -16.11 -17.55
CA ALA A 632 1.77 -17.03 -18.67
C ALA A 632 2.02 -18.46 -18.18
N ALA A 633 0.96 -19.28 -18.20
CA ALA A 633 1.09 -20.70 -17.91
C ALA A 633 2.15 -21.29 -18.84
N TYR A 634 3.20 -21.84 -18.25
CA TYR A 634 4.23 -22.50 -19.03
C TYR A 634 3.60 -23.69 -19.79
N PRO A 635 3.64 -23.77 -21.13
CA PRO A 635 4.17 -22.79 -22.10
C PRO A 635 3.07 -22.21 -23.00
N ALA A 636 2.86 -20.89 -23.02
CA ALA A 636 2.50 -20.13 -24.22
C ALA A 636 2.54 -18.62 -24.01
N VAL A 637 3.35 -17.96 -24.86
CA VAL A 637 3.05 -16.77 -25.67
C VAL A 637 2.23 -15.65 -25.03
N ILE A 638 2.79 -14.44 -25.09
CA ILE A 638 2.12 -13.16 -24.84
C ILE A 638 0.71 -13.19 -25.44
N THR A 639 -0.29 -13.30 -24.57
CA THR A 639 -1.61 -12.83 -24.91
C THR A 639 -1.92 -11.77 -23.88
N ASN A 640 -2.25 -10.60 -24.36
CA ASN A 640 -2.68 -9.43 -23.62
C ASN A 640 -4.01 -9.67 -22.85
N ASN A 641 -4.31 -10.92 -22.48
CA ASN A 641 -5.48 -11.36 -21.76
C ASN A 641 -5.49 -10.81 -20.34
N ARG A 642 -6.68 -10.59 -19.82
CA ARG A 642 -6.88 -10.24 -18.42
C ARG A 642 -6.79 -11.47 -17.53
N LEU A 643 -6.38 -11.27 -16.29
CA LEU A 643 -6.49 -12.31 -15.28
C LEU A 643 -7.97 -12.64 -15.06
N THR A 644 -8.25 -13.92 -14.83
CA THR A 644 -9.56 -14.43 -14.40
C THR A 644 -9.67 -14.52 -12.88
N ARG A 645 -8.68 -13.97 -12.16
CA ARG A 645 -8.53 -13.95 -10.71
C ARG A 645 -7.98 -12.58 -10.29
N PRO A 646 -8.12 -12.15 -9.02
CA PRO A 646 -7.45 -10.95 -8.56
C PRO A 646 -5.92 -11.10 -8.63
N SER A 647 -5.23 -9.98 -8.77
CA SER A 647 -3.76 -9.97 -8.91
C SER A 647 -3.05 -10.23 -7.59
N ARG A 648 -1.90 -10.92 -7.68
CA ARG A 648 -0.94 -11.10 -6.58
C ARG A 648 0.05 -9.93 -6.47
N SER A 649 -0.09 -8.88 -7.28
CA SER A 649 0.78 -7.71 -7.21
C SER A 649 0.69 -7.02 -5.85
N ALA A 650 1.84 -6.68 -5.27
CA ALA A 650 1.93 -5.92 -4.03
C ALA A 650 3.18 -5.03 -4.03
N LEU A 651 3.06 -3.80 -3.52
CA LEU A 651 4.15 -2.83 -3.51
C LEU A 651 4.31 -2.18 -2.14
N MET A 652 5.54 -2.20 -1.63
CA MET A 652 5.96 -1.39 -0.50
C MET A 652 6.79 -0.20 -1.00
N LEU A 653 6.44 1.01 -0.58
CA LEU A 653 7.24 2.23 -0.75
C LEU A 653 7.84 2.59 0.61
N MET A 654 9.17 2.54 0.73
CA MET A 654 9.90 2.90 1.93
C MET A 654 10.83 4.07 1.66
N ALA A 655 10.75 5.08 2.51
CA ALA A 655 11.59 6.25 2.48
C ALA A 655 12.22 6.46 3.86
N LYS A 656 13.48 6.89 3.88
CA LYS A 656 14.10 7.35 5.12
C LYS A 656 13.42 8.62 5.62
N ASP A 657 13.22 9.59 4.73
CA ASP A 657 12.73 10.92 5.09
C ASP A 657 11.21 11.00 4.92
N TYR A 658 10.70 11.16 3.69
CA TYR A 658 9.27 11.36 3.43
C TYR A 658 8.74 10.44 2.33
N VAL A 659 7.45 10.10 2.41
CA VAL A 659 6.70 9.62 1.24
C VAL A 659 5.66 10.68 0.91
N THR A 660 5.82 11.30 -0.24
CA THR A 660 5.07 12.51 -0.59
C THR A 660 4.19 12.25 -1.80
N LEU A 661 2.89 12.45 -1.64
CA LEU A 661 1.98 12.54 -2.77
C LEU A 661 2.19 13.90 -3.46
N ASN A 662 2.37 13.86 -4.78
CA ASN A 662 2.59 15.04 -5.60
C ASN A 662 1.44 15.22 -6.61
N PRO A 663 0.31 15.84 -6.19
CA PRO A 663 -0.83 16.07 -7.06
C PRO A 663 -0.55 16.97 -8.26
N THR A 664 0.47 17.84 -8.16
CA THR A 664 0.87 18.73 -9.28
C THR A 664 1.32 17.93 -10.50
N MET A 665 1.76 16.70 -10.30
CA MET A 665 2.23 15.82 -11.36
C MET A 665 1.18 14.83 -11.85
N PHE A 666 -0.04 14.78 -11.28
CA PHE A 666 -1.11 13.85 -11.73
C PHE A 666 -1.37 13.95 -13.24
N VAL A 667 -1.36 15.18 -13.77
CA VAL A 667 -1.34 15.48 -15.20
C VAL A 667 -0.18 16.43 -15.50
N GLY A 668 1.03 16.02 -15.10
CA GLY A 668 2.26 16.78 -15.26
C GLY A 668 3.16 16.27 -16.39
N PRO A 669 4.24 17.01 -16.70
CA PRO A 669 5.21 16.64 -17.74
C PRO A 669 5.98 15.36 -17.40
N SER A 670 6.30 14.55 -18.41
CA SER A 670 6.97 13.25 -18.25
C SER A 670 8.47 13.31 -17.92
N SER A 671 9.11 14.47 -18.10
CA SER A 671 10.55 14.63 -17.89
C SER A 671 10.91 16.09 -17.66
N GLU A 672 11.95 16.32 -16.86
CA GLU A 672 12.53 17.64 -16.59
C GLU A 672 12.99 18.40 -17.84
N THR A 673 13.40 17.69 -18.90
CA THR A 673 14.03 18.28 -20.09
C THR A 673 13.12 19.22 -20.88
N ASN A 674 11.80 19.13 -20.69
CA ASN A 674 10.82 19.88 -21.47
C ASN A 674 10.19 21.06 -20.71
N ALA A 675 10.50 21.24 -19.41
CA ALA A 675 9.95 22.32 -18.60
C ALA A 675 10.96 23.46 -18.47
N GLN A 676 10.91 24.44 -19.39
CA GLN A 676 11.71 25.66 -19.26
C GLN A 676 10.85 26.74 -18.58
N VAL A 677 11.17 27.00 -17.31
CA VAL A 677 10.49 28.03 -16.52
C VAL A 677 10.93 29.40 -16.99
N GLU A 678 9.98 30.27 -17.35
CA GLU A 678 10.28 31.70 -17.44
C GLU A 678 10.52 32.21 -16.01
N GLN A 679 11.78 32.37 -15.59
CA GLN A 679 12.11 33.21 -14.43
C GLN A 679 11.94 34.69 -14.81
N GLY A 680 10.70 35.06 -15.14
CA GLY A 680 10.26 36.43 -15.37
C GLY A 680 9.54 36.94 -14.13
N GLY A 681 10.10 37.96 -13.48
CA GLY A 681 9.62 38.46 -12.19
C GLY A 681 8.13 38.81 -12.15
N VAL A 682 7.50 38.57 -10.99
CA VAL A 682 6.12 38.92 -10.64
C VAL A 682 5.10 38.43 -11.70
N GLY A 683 4.57 37.22 -11.47
CA GLY A 683 3.71 36.47 -12.37
C GLY A 683 2.77 37.32 -13.23
N ILE A 684 2.82 37.08 -14.54
CA ILE A 684 1.89 37.62 -15.53
C ILE A 684 0.48 37.21 -15.08
N ASN A 685 -0.34 38.18 -14.63
CA ASN A 685 -1.68 37.95 -14.09
C ASN A 685 -1.75 36.93 -12.93
N GLY A 686 -0.68 36.79 -12.14
CA GLY A 686 -0.63 35.87 -10.99
C GLY A 686 -0.26 34.42 -11.32
N TYR A 687 0.02 34.09 -12.59
CA TYR A 687 0.45 32.75 -13.00
C TYR A 687 1.97 32.67 -13.21
N SER A 688 2.53 31.47 -13.03
CA SER A 688 3.92 31.11 -13.36
C SER A 688 3.92 29.96 -14.38
N PRO A 689 3.67 30.27 -15.67
CA PRO A 689 3.53 29.24 -16.70
C PRO A 689 4.86 28.56 -17.06
N ASP A 690 4.74 27.35 -17.59
CA ASP A 690 5.81 26.66 -18.33
C ASP A 690 5.85 27.14 -19.79
N HIS A 691 7.05 27.40 -20.31
CA HIS A 691 7.26 27.94 -21.66
C HIS A 691 7.59 26.84 -22.66
N LEU A 692 6.74 26.69 -23.68
CA LEU A 692 6.94 25.73 -24.76
C LEU A 692 7.35 26.47 -26.04
N SER A 693 8.61 26.29 -26.44
CA SER A 693 9.19 26.91 -27.66
C SER A 693 8.94 26.08 -28.93
N SER A 694 8.69 26.72 -30.07
CA SER A 694 8.61 26.03 -31.38
C SER A 694 9.99 25.97 -32.06
N PRO A 695 10.33 24.95 -32.89
CA PRO A 695 9.41 24.25 -33.81
C PRO A 695 9.07 22.79 -33.47
N ASP A 696 9.76 22.17 -32.50
CA ASP A 696 9.61 20.76 -32.08
C ASP A 696 9.22 20.59 -30.58
N GLY A 697 8.91 21.67 -29.86
CA GLY A 697 8.64 21.67 -28.41
C GLY A 697 7.26 21.14 -28.02
N GLU A 698 7.07 19.83 -28.14
CA GLU A 698 5.93 19.12 -27.56
C GLU A 698 6.16 18.84 -26.07
N THR A 699 5.21 19.20 -25.20
CA THR A 699 5.22 18.76 -23.80
C THR A 699 4.36 17.54 -23.63
N ASN A 700 4.96 16.46 -23.15
CA ASN A 700 4.29 15.20 -22.89
C ASN A 700 3.75 15.20 -21.48
N LEU A 701 2.45 15.35 -21.32
CA LEU A 701 1.75 15.12 -20.07
C LEU A 701 1.48 13.63 -19.88
N GLN A 702 1.43 13.17 -18.63
CA GLN A 702 1.08 11.78 -18.31
C GLN A 702 -0.21 11.69 -17.52
N VAL A 703 -1.09 10.75 -17.87
CA VAL A 703 -2.33 10.46 -17.13
C VAL A 703 -2.53 8.96 -16.96
N ASP A 704 -2.98 8.54 -15.79
CA ASP A 704 -3.27 7.14 -15.47
C ASP A 704 -4.76 7.00 -15.15
N PHE A 705 -5.39 5.93 -15.63
CA PHE A 705 -6.79 5.64 -15.31
C PHE A 705 -6.89 4.38 -14.46
N PRO A 706 -7.41 4.47 -13.22
CA PRO A 706 -7.71 3.28 -12.44
C PRO A 706 -8.84 2.49 -13.10
N LEU A 707 -8.84 1.19 -12.85
CA LEU A 707 -9.91 0.32 -13.30
C LEU A 707 -11.04 0.30 -12.28
N SER A 708 -12.27 0.35 -12.79
CA SER A 708 -13.49 0.23 -12.03
C SER A 708 -14.01 -1.20 -12.14
N ASP A 709 -14.46 -1.73 -11.01
CA ASP A 709 -15.21 -2.98 -10.92
C ASP A 709 -16.71 -2.77 -11.20
N ARG A 710 -17.18 -1.54 -11.38
CA ARG A 710 -18.59 -1.23 -11.62
C ARG A 710 -18.96 -1.43 -13.07
N ASP A 711 -20.10 -2.08 -13.30
CA ASP A 711 -20.65 -2.24 -14.65
C ASP A 711 -21.19 -0.87 -15.16
N PRO A 712 -20.67 -0.33 -16.28
CA PRO A 712 -21.13 0.94 -16.83
C PRO A 712 -22.59 0.91 -17.32
N ALA A 713 -23.16 -0.28 -17.58
CA ALA A 713 -24.56 -0.44 -17.94
C ALA A 713 -25.49 -0.60 -16.72
N ASN A 714 -24.95 -1.01 -15.58
CA ASN A 714 -25.69 -1.19 -14.32
C ASN A 714 -24.74 -1.12 -13.11
N SER A 715 -24.54 0.07 -12.56
CA SER A 715 -23.57 0.29 -11.49
C SER A 715 -23.91 -0.36 -10.12
N ASN A 716 -25.04 -1.09 -10.00
CA ASN A 716 -25.31 -2.01 -8.89
C ASN A 716 -24.63 -3.37 -9.05
N ASN A 717 -24.16 -3.71 -10.24
CA ASN A 717 -23.46 -4.97 -10.51
C ASN A 717 -21.94 -4.75 -10.49
N THR A 718 -21.21 -5.69 -9.87
CA THR A 718 -19.76 -5.75 -9.97
C THR A 718 -19.35 -6.66 -11.13
N LEU A 719 -18.44 -6.17 -11.95
CA LEU A 719 -17.86 -6.89 -13.07
C LEU A 719 -16.83 -7.90 -12.54
N PRO A 720 -16.76 -9.11 -13.13
CA PRO A 720 -15.66 -10.02 -12.84
C PRO A 720 -14.33 -9.37 -13.26
N TYR A 721 -13.23 -9.73 -12.61
CA TYR A 721 -11.90 -9.10 -12.76
C TYR A 721 -11.44 -8.94 -14.23
N GLN A 722 -11.76 -9.93 -15.05
CA GLN A 722 -11.42 -9.95 -16.47
C GLN A 722 -12.16 -8.89 -17.32
N ASN A 723 -13.24 -8.32 -16.79
CA ASN A 723 -14.10 -7.35 -17.46
C ASN A 723 -13.94 -5.92 -16.91
N TRP A 724 -13.06 -5.68 -15.93
CA TRP A 724 -12.85 -4.35 -15.37
C TRP A 724 -12.40 -3.34 -16.42
N LEU A 725 -13.09 -2.21 -16.48
CA LEU A 725 -12.89 -1.13 -17.45
C LEU A 725 -12.28 0.11 -16.77
N PRO A 726 -11.63 1.01 -17.51
CA PRO A 726 -11.19 2.30 -16.97
C PRO A 726 -12.36 3.07 -16.33
N ALA A 727 -12.14 3.66 -15.15
CA ALA A 727 -13.16 4.39 -14.41
C ALA A 727 -13.88 5.47 -15.24
N PRO A 728 -13.20 6.24 -16.12
CA PRO A 728 -13.86 7.21 -17.01
C PRO A 728 -14.96 6.63 -17.91
N LEU A 729 -14.91 5.34 -18.25
CA LEU A 729 -15.96 4.70 -19.06
C LEU A 729 -17.24 4.39 -18.26
N SER A 730 -17.18 4.53 -16.93
CA SER A 730 -18.26 4.19 -16.00
C SER A 730 -18.84 5.40 -15.25
N TYR A 731 -18.37 6.61 -15.52
CA TYR A 731 -18.84 7.78 -14.80
C TYR A 731 -20.29 8.14 -15.14
N LYS A 732 -21.08 8.28 -14.07
CA LYS A 732 -22.48 8.70 -14.08
C LYS A 732 -22.66 9.82 -13.07
N GLU A 733 -23.38 10.86 -13.47
CA GLU A 733 -23.68 12.00 -12.62
C GLU A 733 -24.40 11.59 -11.32
N PHE A 734 -24.02 12.19 -10.19
CA PHE A 734 -24.70 12.01 -8.91
C PHE A 734 -26.06 12.70 -8.89
N ASN A 735 -27.11 11.97 -8.50
CA ASN A 735 -28.44 12.54 -8.29
C ASN A 735 -28.74 12.75 -6.79
N PRO A 736 -28.70 13.98 -6.26
CA PRO A 736 -29.00 14.24 -4.84
C PRO A 736 -30.45 13.97 -4.44
N ALA A 737 -31.39 13.95 -5.39
CA ALA A 737 -32.79 13.60 -5.12
C ALA A 737 -32.99 12.08 -4.96
N ASN A 738 -32.04 11.28 -5.45
CA ASN A 738 -32.03 9.83 -5.29
C ASN A 738 -30.61 9.33 -4.92
N PRO A 739 -30.12 9.66 -3.71
CA PRO A 739 -28.71 9.48 -3.35
C PRO A 739 -28.27 8.03 -3.22
N ALA A 740 -29.22 7.09 -3.18
CA ALA A 740 -28.96 5.64 -3.13
C ALA A 740 -28.97 4.97 -4.52
N ASP A 741 -29.27 5.72 -5.58
CA ASP A 741 -29.35 5.16 -6.94
C ASP A 741 -27.99 4.93 -7.55
N ALA A 742 -27.39 3.81 -7.16
CA ALA A 742 -26.22 3.27 -7.80
C ALA A 742 -26.51 2.70 -9.20
N ASN A 743 -27.68 2.88 -9.85
CA ASN A 743 -27.83 2.59 -11.28
C ASN A 743 -27.50 3.79 -12.17
N GLY A 744 -27.24 4.96 -11.58
CA GLY A 744 -26.87 6.16 -12.33
C GLY A 744 -27.97 6.60 -13.30
N THR A 745 -29.16 6.95 -12.79
CA THR A 745 -30.15 7.71 -13.60
C THR A 745 -29.63 9.07 -14.10
N GLY A 746 -28.45 9.50 -13.62
CA GLY A 746 -27.71 10.66 -14.12
C GLY A 746 -27.13 10.46 -15.52
N VAL A 747 -26.76 11.57 -16.15
CA VAL A 747 -26.14 11.57 -17.48
C VAL A 747 -24.76 10.92 -17.41
N THR A 748 -24.30 10.32 -18.51
CA THR A 748 -22.93 9.81 -18.60
C THR A 748 -21.97 11.00 -18.68
N GLU A 749 -20.94 11.00 -17.84
CA GLU A 749 -20.03 12.13 -17.67
C GLU A 749 -18.72 11.90 -18.44
N SER A 750 -18.33 12.87 -19.27
CA SER A 750 -17.06 12.84 -20.00
C SER A 750 -15.90 13.36 -19.15
N THR A 751 -14.77 12.67 -19.16
CA THR A 751 -13.52 13.21 -18.60
C THR A 751 -12.93 14.22 -19.57
N ASN A 752 -12.68 15.43 -19.10
CA ASN A 752 -12.11 16.53 -19.87
C ASN A 752 -10.68 16.84 -19.41
N LEU A 753 -9.78 17.10 -20.35
CA LEU A 753 -8.49 17.73 -20.11
C LEU A 753 -8.71 19.24 -19.93
N LEU A 754 -8.61 19.72 -18.68
CA LEU A 754 -8.70 21.12 -18.32
C LEU A 754 -7.30 21.74 -18.39
N LEU A 755 -7.16 22.77 -19.23
CA LEU A 755 -5.89 23.46 -19.45
C LEU A 755 -6.07 24.97 -19.20
N THR A 756 -5.16 25.57 -18.45
CA THR A 756 -5.03 27.03 -18.38
C THR A 756 -3.84 27.44 -19.26
N GLN A 757 -4.14 28.09 -20.38
CA GLN A 757 -3.19 28.25 -21.48
C GLN A 757 -3.24 29.66 -22.08
N ALA A 758 -2.14 30.08 -22.71
CA ALA A 758 -2.05 31.32 -23.47
C ALA A 758 -0.99 31.21 -24.60
N LEU A 759 -1.07 32.08 -25.61
CA LEU A 759 0.06 32.35 -26.49
C LEU A 759 0.97 33.40 -25.85
N GLU A 760 2.28 33.26 -26.07
CA GLU A 760 3.24 34.28 -25.63
C GLU A 760 3.05 35.58 -26.41
N TYR A 761 3.10 36.72 -25.72
CA TYR A 761 2.96 38.03 -26.36
C TYR A 761 4.17 38.43 -27.22
N SER A 762 5.39 38.06 -26.82
CA SER A 762 6.62 38.49 -27.53
C SER A 762 6.81 37.77 -28.88
N ASN A 763 6.26 36.57 -28.99
CA ASN A 763 6.27 35.73 -30.19
C ASN A 763 4.94 34.96 -30.31
N PRO A 764 3.82 35.65 -30.65
CA PRO A 764 2.49 35.05 -30.66
C PRO A 764 2.29 34.06 -31.83
N GLY A 765 3.28 33.94 -32.72
CA GLY A 765 3.15 33.19 -33.96
C GLY A 765 2.10 33.79 -34.91
N PRO A 766 1.84 33.11 -36.04
CA PRO A 766 0.84 33.54 -37.00
C PRO A 766 -0.58 33.25 -36.48
N SER A 767 -1.55 34.10 -36.89
CA SER A 767 -2.95 34.08 -36.45
C SER A 767 -3.76 32.83 -36.84
N ASN A 768 -3.15 31.89 -37.56
CA ASN A 768 -3.73 30.61 -37.97
C ASN A 768 -3.10 29.39 -37.25
N SER A 769 -2.53 29.61 -36.06
CA SER A 769 -2.01 28.55 -35.19
C SER A 769 -3.14 27.96 -34.33
N PHE A 770 -3.18 26.64 -34.20
CA PHE A 770 -4.19 25.91 -33.44
C PHE A 770 -3.55 24.92 -32.47
N PHE A 771 -4.29 24.67 -31.38
CA PHE A 771 -3.92 23.71 -30.36
C PHE A 771 -4.22 22.28 -30.86
N ASN A 772 -3.27 21.36 -30.63
CA ASN A 772 -3.50 19.95 -30.86
C ASN A 772 -2.94 19.07 -29.74
N ILE A 773 -3.45 17.85 -29.71
CA ILE A 773 -2.89 16.79 -28.86
C ILE A 773 -2.50 15.58 -29.69
N LYS A 774 -1.47 14.87 -29.24
CA LYS A 774 -1.15 13.52 -29.69
C LYS A 774 -1.21 12.59 -28.50
N VAL A 775 -1.97 11.51 -28.63
CA VAL A 775 -2.14 10.54 -27.53
C VAL A 775 -1.36 9.28 -27.85
N ASN A 776 -0.50 8.84 -26.93
CA ASN A 776 0.32 7.63 -27.05
C ASN A 776 1.07 7.52 -28.39
N ARG A 777 1.73 8.62 -28.81
CA ARG A 777 2.44 8.72 -30.10
C ARG A 777 3.35 7.51 -30.35
N GLY A 778 3.24 6.91 -31.54
CA GLY A 778 4.05 5.76 -31.95
C GLY A 778 3.60 4.41 -31.37
N SER A 779 2.55 4.41 -30.56
CA SER A 779 2.01 3.21 -29.90
C SER A 779 0.58 2.89 -30.35
N GLN A 780 -0.02 3.53 -31.36
CA GLN A 780 -1.42 3.26 -31.76
C GLN A 780 -1.56 1.99 -32.64
N LEU A 781 -2.62 1.20 -32.43
CA LEU A 781 -2.96 0.00 -33.21
C LEU A 781 -4.02 0.27 -34.30
N PHE A 782 -5.04 1.08 -33.98
CA PHE A 782 -6.15 1.45 -34.84
C PHE A 782 -6.17 2.97 -35.07
N GLY A 783 -5.70 3.43 -36.23
CA GLY A 783 -5.62 4.86 -36.57
C GLY A 783 -4.17 5.33 -36.76
N GLY A 784 -3.96 6.30 -37.65
CA GLY A 784 -2.64 6.91 -37.84
C GLY A 784 -2.17 7.61 -36.56
N ASN A 785 -0.88 7.95 -36.47
CA ASN A 785 -0.33 8.82 -35.40
C ASN A 785 -0.84 10.28 -35.53
N ASP A 786 -2.12 10.45 -35.83
CA ASP A 786 -2.72 11.67 -36.34
C ASP A 786 -2.91 12.66 -35.18
N GLN A 787 -2.66 13.94 -35.47
CA GLN A 787 -2.87 15.03 -34.53
C GLN A 787 -4.37 15.23 -34.31
N TYR A 788 -4.79 15.21 -33.05
CA TYR A 788 -6.18 15.50 -32.69
C TYR A 788 -6.38 17.01 -32.51
N GLN A 789 -7.35 17.55 -33.24
CA GLN A 789 -7.73 18.95 -33.19
C GLN A 789 -9.11 19.07 -32.53
N PHE A 790 -9.24 20.00 -31.59
CA PHE A 790 -10.50 20.24 -30.89
C PHE A 790 -11.39 21.20 -31.66
N GLU A 791 -12.64 20.79 -31.89
CA GLU A 791 -13.69 21.68 -32.37
C GLU A 791 -14.22 22.55 -31.22
N VAL A 792 -14.76 23.72 -31.57
CA VAL A 792 -15.41 24.59 -30.59
C VAL A 792 -16.78 24.01 -30.21
N LEU A 793 -16.91 23.52 -28.98
CA LEU A 793 -18.18 23.03 -28.45
C LEU A 793 -19.07 24.22 -28.03
N ASN A 794 -20.19 24.39 -28.72
CA ASN A 794 -21.25 25.37 -28.46
C ASN A 794 -20.88 26.86 -28.62
N SER A 795 -21.92 27.67 -28.88
CA SER A 795 -21.88 29.07 -29.37
C SER A 795 -21.25 30.15 -28.46
N VAL A 796 -20.43 29.76 -27.49
CA VAL A 796 -19.69 30.73 -26.67
C VAL A 796 -18.56 31.27 -27.55
N THR A 797 -18.74 32.49 -28.05
CA THR A 797 -17.78 33.17 -28.93
C THR A 797 -16.47 33.41 -28.18
N ASN A 798 -15.49 32.52 -28.36
CA ASN A 798 -14.10 32.81 -28.04
C ASN A 798 -13.56 33.82 -29.09
N SER A 799 -12.80 34.83 -28.66
CA SER A 799 -12.10 35.78 -29.53
C SER A 799 -11.04 35.12 -30.42
N ALA A 800 -10.65 33.88 -30.10
CA ALA A 800 -9.64 33.07 -30.78
C ALA A 800 -10.14 32.14 -31.90
N LYS A 801 -11.45 32.11 -32.15
CA LYS A 801 -12.06 31.15 -33.09
C LYS A 801 -11.59 31.36 -34.53
N LEU A 802 -11.03 30.32 -35.16
CA LEU A 802 -10.72 30.31 -36.60
C LEU A 802 -11.92 29.75 -37.38
N ILE A 803 -12.52 30.58 -38.24
CA ILE A 803 -13.66 30.17 -39.09
C ILE A 803 -13.10 29.55 -40.37
N TRP A 804 -13.16 28.22 -40.48
CA TRP A 804 -12.68 27.47 -41.65
C TRP A 804 -13.44 27.82 -42.94
N ALA A 805 -14.69 28.30 -42.83
CA ALA A 805 -15.48 28.73 -43.99
C ALA A 805 -14.83 29.87 -44.81
N ALA A 806 -13.82 30.57 -44.29
CA ALA A 806 -13.17 31.69 -44.97
C ALA A 806 -11.94 31.29 -45.82
N ILE A 807 -11.36 30.09 -45.66
CA ILE A 807 -10.08 29.73 -46.28
C ILE A 807 -10.25 28.53 -47.23
N ASN A 808 -10.51 28.85 -48.50
CA ASN A 808 -10.48 27.93 -49.66
C ASN A 808 -11.61 26.90 -49.77
N ASN A 809 -12.70 27.34 -50.40
CA ASN A 809 -13.80 26.51 -50.87
C ASN A 809 -13.51 25.96 -52.30
N PRO A 810 -13.27 24.66 -52.47
CA PRO A 810 -13.83 23.92 -53.60
C PRO A 810 -14.94 23.00 -53.07
N ALA A 811 -16.15 23.19 -53.60
CA ALA A 811 -17.28 22.33 -53.28
C ALA A 811 -17.01 20.85 -53.67
N PRO A 812 -17.49 19.87 -52.89
CA PRO A 812 -18.28 20.02 -51.67
C PRO A 812 -17.39 20.36 -50.45
N PRO A 813 -17.86 21.25 -49.55
CA PRO A 813 -17.08 21.67 -48.39
C PRO A 813 -16.71 20.44 -47.55
N PRO A 814 -15.45 20.30 -47.10
CA PRO A 814 -15.11 19.24 -46.17
C PRO A 814 -15.90 19.44 -44.87
N ALA A 815 -16.37 18.35 -44.27
CA ALA A 815 -17.26 18.32 -43.12
C ALA A 815 -16.57 18.67 -41.77
N PHE A 816 -15.63 19.61 -41.77
CA PHE A 816 -14.94 20.05 -40.54
C PHE A 816 -15.69 21.20 -39.88
N GLY A 817 -15.95 21.08 -38.57
CA GLY A 817 -16.47 22.15 -37.73
C GLY A 817 -15.46 23.28 -37.50
N ASP A 818 -15.87 24.34 -36.79
CA ASP A 818 -14.97 25.42 -36.40
C ASP A 818 -13.91 24.92 -35.40
N ILE A 819 -12.63 25.22 -35.65
CA ILE A 819 -11.50 24.70 -34.86
C ILE A 819 -11.12 25.71 -33.76
N TYR A 820 -10.76 25.21 -32.58
CA TYR A 820 -10.23 26.02 -31.49
C TYR A 820 -8.87 26.61 -31.85
N GLY A 821 -8.82 27.93 -32.09
CA GLY A 821 -7.57 28.69 -32.21
C GLY A 821 -7.12 29.22 -30.86
N LEU A 822 -5.86 29.63 -30.76
CA LEU A 822 -5.37 30.41 -29.63
C LEU A 822 -5.35 31.89 -30.02
N GLY A 823 -6.01 32.73 -29.23
CA GLY A 823 -6.37 34.08 -29.65
C GLY A 823 -5.18 35.01 -29.74
N THR A 824 -5.16 35.87 -30.77
CA THR A 824 -4.28 37.03 -30.82
C THR A 824 -5.16 38.27 -31.00
N GLU A 825 -5.28 39.09 -29.95
CA GLU A 825 -5.97 40.39 -30.08
C GLU A 825 -5.01 41.44 -30.65
N VAL A 826 -5.49 42.28 -31.57
CA VAL A 826 -4.67 43.30 -32.29
C VAL A 826 -4.01 44.32 -31.34
N PHE A 827 -4.50 44.46 -30.11
CA PHE A 827 -3.99 45.39 -29.08
C PHE A 827 -3.59 44.71 -27.76
N GLN A 828 -3.34 43.40 -27.77
CA GLN A 828 -2.93 42.68 -26.57
C GLN A 828 -1.56 43.20 -26.08
N GLN A 829 -1.42 43.54 -24.80
CA GLN A 829 -0.13 43.99 -24.21
C GLN A 829 0.49 42.94 -23.27
N SER A 830 -0.26 41.89 -22.92
CA SER A 830 0.17 40.80 -22.04
C SER A 830 -0.56 39.49 -22.39
N PRO A 831 0.02 38.31 -22.10
CA PRO A 831 -0.68 37.03 -22.25
C PRO A 831 -2.01 37.00 -21.48
N LYS A 832 -3.10 36.62 -22.17
CA LYS A 832 -4.42 36.42 -21.58
C LYS A 832 -4.62 34.92 -21.41
N PHE A 833 -4.62 34.45 -20.16
CA PHE A 833 -4.85 33.05 -19.85
C PHE A 833 -6.33 32.70 -19.95
N GLU A 834 -6.61 31.58 -20.59
CA GLU A 834 -7.94 31.00 -20.65
C GLU A 834 -7.90 29.58 -20.06
N SER A 835 -8.85 29.28 -19.17
CA SER A 835 -9.07 27.95 -18.61
C SER A 835 -10.17 27.25 -19.38
N VAL A 836 -9.78 26.29 -20.21
CA VAL A 836 -10.65 25.61 -21.19
C VAL A 836 -10.62 24.10 -20.98
N ALA A 837 -11.79 23.47 -21.10
CA ALA A 837 -11.96 22.04 -20.98
C ALA A 837 -12.08 21.39 -22.37
N PHE A 838 -11.28 20.35 -22.60
CA PHE A 838 -11.20 19.62 -23.85
C PHE A 838 -11.58 18.15 -23.62
N PRO A 839 -12.56 17.57 -24.34
CA PRO A 839 -12.96 16.18 -24.11
C PRO A 839 -11.79 15.20 -24.31
N LEU A 840 -11.46 14.43 -23.27
CA LEU A 840 -10.40 13.42 -23.31
C LEU A 840 -10.96 12.00 -23.36
N VAL A 841 -12.03 11.73 -22.60
CA VAL A 841 -12.77 10.47 -22.64
C VAL A 841 -14.25 10.77 -22.73
N ASP A 842 -14.89 10.35 -23.82
CA ASP A 842 -16.34 10.34 -23.93
C ASP A 842 -16.83 8.89 -23.80
N PRO A 843 -17.46 8.52 -22.68
CA PRO A 843 -17.93 7.16 -22.44
C PRO A 843 -19.03 6.72 -23.42
N THR A 844 -19.73 7.64 -24.08
CA THR A 844 -20.77 7.31 -25.08
C THR A 844 -20.19 6.98 -26.46
N ALA A 845 -18.96 7.44 -26.73
CA ALA A 845 -18.27 7.24 -28.00
C ALA A 845 -17.03 6.33 -27.92
N ALA A 846 -16.65 5.91 -26.71
CA ALA A 846 -15.50 5.05 -26.48
C ALA A 846 -15.83 3.55 -26.64
N THR A 847 -14.96 2.81 -27.33
CA THR A 847 -15.05 1.35 -27.49
C THR A 847 -13.81 0.68 -26.90
N ALA A 848 -13.99 -0.15 -25.86
CA ALA A 848 -12.89 -0.85 -25.20
C ALA A 848 -12.52 -2.17 -25.90
N SER A 849 -11.22 -2.38 -26.13
CA SER A 849 -10.61 -3.62 -26.60
C SER A 849 -9.70 -4.20 -25.50
N ILE A 850 -10.30 -4.99 -24.61
CA ILE A 850 -9.62 -5.64 -23.48
C ILE A 850 -8.41 -6.47 -23.92
N VAL A 851 -8.55 -7.22 -25.02
CA VAL A 851 -7.49 -8.08 -25.59
C VAL A 851 -6.29 -7.26 -26.05
N ASN A 852 -6.45 -6.01 -26.45
CA ASN A 852 -5.33 -5.15 -26.85
C ASN A 852 -4.92 -4.16 -25.75
N ASN A 853 -5.55 -4.25 -24.57
CA ASN A 853 -5.38 -3.32 -23.45
C ASN A 853 -5.55 -1.85 -23.87
N ARG A 854 -6.51 -1.57 -24.74
CA ARG A 854 -6.75 -0.25 -25.33
C ARG A 854 -8.22 0.05 -25.44
N PHE A 855 -8.59 1.32 -25.36
CA PHE A 855 -9.90 1.79 -25.77
C PHE A 855 -9.75 2.86 -26.84
N LEU A 856 -10.54 2.72 -27.90
CA LEU A 856 -10.63 3.68 -28.98
C LEU A 856 -11.62 4.75 -28.55
N ASN A 857 -11.22 6.01 -28.67
CA ASN A 857 -12.11 7.13 -28.47
C ASN A 857 -12.37 7.81 -29.82
N THR A 858 -13.65 7.98 -30.15
CA THR A 858 -14.11 8.55 -31.42
C THR A 858 -14.78 9.88 -31.15
N PHE A 859 -14.13 10.97 -31.53
CA PHE A 859 -14.72 12.31 -31.49
C PHE A 859 -14.87 12.83 -32.92
N ASN A 860 -16.12 13.02 -33.35
CA ASN A 860 -16.44 13.46 -34.71
C ASN A 860 -15.73 12.62 -35.78
N THR A 861 -14.85 13.21 -36.61
CA THR A 861 -14.12 12.52 -37.68
C THR A 861 -12.75 11.97 -37.27
N ASN A 862 -12.31 12.19 -36.03
CA ASN A 862 -10.96 11.85 -35.56
C ASN A 862 -11.00 10.79 -34.44
N ASN A 863 -10.04 9.87 -34.46
CA ASN A 863 -9.94 8.77 -33.50
C ASN A 863 -8.55 8.73 -32.86
N TYR A 864 -8.48 8.38 -31.57
CA TYR A 864 -7.21 8.04 -30.93
C TYR A 864 -7.41 6.93 -29.89
N GLU A 865 -6.31 6.28 -29.50
CA GLU A 865 -6.33 5.19 -28.53
C GLU A 865 -5.67 5.55 -27.22
N MET A 866 -6.32 5.12 -26.16
CA MET A 866 -5.77 5.16 -24.81
C MET A 866 -5.54 3.75 -24.28
N LEU A 867 -4.51 3.59 -23.47
CA LEU A 867 -4.24 2.36 -22.74
C LEU A 867 -5.29 2.19 -21.63
N ILE A 868 -5.85 0.97 -21.56
CA ILE A 868 -6.75 0.59 -20.48
C ILE A 868 -5.96 0.46 -19.16
N GLN A 869 -4.75 -0.08 -19.21
CA GLN A 869 -3.85 -0.21 -18.07
C GLN A 869 -2.43 0.22 -18.47
N GLY A 870 -1.86 1.17 -17.74
CA GLY A 870 -0.57 1.79 -18.01
C GLY A 870 -0.69 3.31 -18.12
N SER A 871 0.45 4.01 -18.09
CA SER A 871 0.47 5.46 -18.21
C SER A 871 0.24 5.89 -19.66
N ASN A 872 -0.74 6.77 -19.85
CA ASN A 872 -1.03 7.39 -21.13
C ASN A 872 -0.22 8.67 -21.29
N SER A 873 0.44 8.85 -22.43
CA SER A 873 1.09 10.12 -22.77
C SER A 873 0.18 10.98 -23.63
N VAL A 874 0.07 12.26 -23.27
CA VAL A 874 -0.68 13.28 -24.01
C VAL A 874 0.30 14.39 -24.36
N SER A 875 0.78 14.40 -25.60
CA SER A 875 1.68 15.42 -26.12
C SER A 875 0.86 16.65 -26.53
N LEU A 876 1.17 17.80 -25.92
CA LEU A 876 0.61 19.09 -26.29
C LEU A 876 1.48 19.76 -27.34
N GLY A 877 0.87 20.35 -28.36
CA GLY A 877 1.59 21.05 -29.40
C GLY A 877 0.78 22.15 -30.09
N LEU A 878 1.50 22.98 -30.84
CA LEU A 878 0.93 23.90 -31.79
C LEU A 878 1.07 23.35 -33.21
N THR A 879 0.08 23.58 -34.05
CA THR A 879 0.19 23.32 -35.49
C THR A 879 -0.45 24.45 -36.28
N GLN A 880 -0.02 24.61 -37.52
CA GLN A 880 -0.45 25.65 -38.43
C GLN A 880 -0.74 25.04 -39.81
N PHE A 881 -1.60 25.66 -40.60
CA PHE A 881 -1.83 25.25 -41.98
C PHE A 881 -0.64 25.63 -42.89
N GLY A 882 -0.13 24.66 -43.65
CA GLY A 882 0.82 24.87 -44.75
C GLY A 882 2.30 25.08 -44.36
N THR A 883 2.57 25.40 -43.08
CA THR A 883 3.93 25.60 -42.52
C THR A 883 4.01 25.10 -41.06
N GLN A 884 5.21 25.07 -40.48
CA GLN A 884 5.40 24.78 -39.05
C GLN A 884 4.98 26.00 -38.21
N ALA A 885 4.26 25.77 -37.11
CA ALA A 885 3.89 26.85 -36.18
C ALA A 885 5.15 27.48 -35.58
N SER A 886 5.21 28.82 -35.53
CA SER A 886 6.39 29.56 -35.06
C SER A 886 6.19 30.29 -33.72
N GLY A 887 4.99 30.22 -33.14
CA GLY A 887 4.63 30.88 -31.88
C GLY A 887 5.00 30.05 -30.65
N ASN A 888 5.16 30.72 -29.51
CA ASN A 888 5.42 30.05 -28.24
C ASN A 888 4.12 29.87 -27.44
N TYR A 889 4.01 28.73 -26.76
CA TYR A 889 2.84 28.35 -25.97
C TYR A 889 3.15 28.38 -24.48
N LEU A 890 2.25 28.95 -23.69
CA LEU A 890 2.37 29.06 -22.24
C LEU A 890 1.34 28.15 -21.56
N LEU A 891 1.82 27.20 -20.77
CA LEU A 891 0.97 26.31 -19.97
C LEU A 891 1.03 26.71 -18.50
N ALA A 892 -0.06 27.24 -17.96
CA ALA A 892 -0.12 27.63 -16.57
C ALA A 892 -0.66 26.53 -15.65
N ARG A 893 -1.57 25.67 -16.12
CA ARG A 893 -2.13 24.53 -15.36
C ARG A 893 -2.63 23.44 -16.30
N ALA A 894 -2.58 22.20 -15.83
CA ALA A 894 -3.20 21.05 -16.48
C ALA A 894 -3.85 20.12 -15.45
N ALA A 895 -5.04 19.64 -15.74
CA ALA A 895 -5.75 18.63 -14.96
C ALA A 895 -6.67 17.79 -15.86
N ALA A 896 -7.07 16.61 -15.41
CA ALA A 896 -8.17 15.86 -16.00
C ALA A 896 -9.32 15.83 -14.99
N VAL A 897 -10.53 16.18 -15.43
CA VAL A 897 -11.72 16.26 -14.56
C VAL A 897 -12.96 15.72 -15.27
N PRO A 898 -13.75 14.85 -14.62
CA PRO A 898 -13.44 14.10 -13.40
C PRO A 898 -12.28 13.10 -13.57
N LEU A 899 -11.50 12.86 -12.51
CA LEU A 899 -10.43 11.85 -12.45
C LEU A 899 -10.41 11.13 -11.10
N ASP A 900 -10.12 9.83 -11.12
CA ASP A 900 -9.77 9.04 -9.95
C ASP A 900 -8.25 8.80 -9.93
N VAL A 901 -7.60 9.03 -8.78
CA VAL A 901 -6.21 8.64 -8.52
C VAL A 901 -6.18 7.60 -7.42
N LYS A 902 -5.68 6.41 -7.76
CA LYS A 902 -5.63 5.28 -6.84
C LYS A 902 -4.19 4.86 -6.56
N ILE A 903 -3.86 4.68 -5.29
CA ILE A 903 -2.53 4.31 -4.81
C ILE A 903 -2.67 2.98 -4.07
N GLU A 904 -2.40 1.88 -4.77
CA GLU A 904 -2.47 0.50 -4.26
C GLU A 904 -1.09 0.05 -3.74
N ALA A 905 -0.59 0.74 -2.71
CA ALA A 905 0.72 0.49 -2.13
C ALA A 905 0.73 0.72 -0.61
N SER A 906 1.62 0.01 0.09
CA SER A 906 1.94 0.30 1.49
C SER A 906 3.07 1.31 1.57
N ILE A 907 2.97 2.26 2.49
CA ILE A 907 3.81 3.44 2.61
C ILE A 907 4.53 3.41 3.97
N PHE A 908 5.84 3.63 3.97
CA PHE A 908 6.62 3.81 5.18
C PHE A 908 7.58 5.00 5.07
N ALA A 909 7.45 5.95 5.97
CA ALA A 909 8.42 7.03 6.20
C ALA A 909 9.07 6.82 7.58
N GLU A 910 10.35 6.48 7.63
CA GLU A 910 11.01 6.08 8.88
C GLU A 910 11.27 7.25 9.83
N GLU A 911 11.80 8.36 9.32
CA GLU A 911 12.21 9.53 10.13
C GLU A 911 11.27 10.73 9.95
N GLY A 912 10.61 10.86 8.80
CA GLY A 912 9.63 11.92 8.51
C GLY A 912 8.20 11.41 8.41
N SER A 913 7.47 11.87 7.39
CA SER A 913 6.00 11.74 7.34
C SER A 913 5.47 11.43 5.95
N PHE A 914 4.20 10.99 5.91
CA PHE A 914 3.40 11.08 4.71
C PHE A 914 2.94 12.53 4.50
N PHE A 915 3.19 13.08 3.31
CA PHE A 915 2.88 14.47 2.99
C PHE A 915 2.12 14.57 1.66
N VAL A 916 1.27 15.58 1.51
CA VAL A 916 0.62 15.91 0.23
C VAL A 916 1.04 17.32 -0.16
N ILE A 917 1.68 17.48 -1.33
CA ILE A 917 2.03 18.80 -1.84
C ILE A 917 0.72 19.53 -2.18
N PRO A 918 0.41 20.67 -1.54
CA PRO A 918 -0.85 21.35 -1.76
C PRO A 918 -1.00 21.86 -3.20
N GLY A 919 0.10 22.29 -3.83
CA GLY A 919 0.05 22.99 -5.11
C GLY A 919 -0.65 24.34 -4.97
N ASP A 920 -0.86 25.03 -6.08
CA ASP A 920 -1.70 26.23 -6.12
C ASP A 920 -3.16 25.91 -6.41
N TRP A 921 -4.06 26.85 -6.11
CA TRP A 921 -5.45 26.74 -6.53
C TRP A 921 -5.55 26.71 -8.06
N TYR A 922 -6.44 25.89 -8.61
CA TYR A 922 -6.65 25.84 -10.06
C TYR A 922 -7.17 27.17 -10.62
N ASN A 923 -7.95 27.91 -9.82
CA ASN A 923 -8.36 29.27 -10.12
C ASN A 923 -7.84 30.20 -9.02
N MET A 924 -7.02 31.18 -9.41
CA MET A 924 -6.38 32.12 -8.48
C MET A 924 -7.13 33.45 -8.35
N ASP A 925 -8.14 33.73 -9.18
CA ASP A 925 -8.82 35.03 -9.15
C ASP A 925 -9.87 35.08 -8.02
N PRO A 926 -9.64 35.86 -6.94
CA PRO A 926 -10.56 35.92 -5.81
C PRO A 926 -11.94 36.52 -6.14
N ASN A 927 -12.12 37.10 -7.33
CA ASN A 927 -13.39 37.64 -7.81
C ASN A 927 -14.24 36.62 -8.57
N ASP A 928 -13.67 35.49 -9.01
CA ASP A 928 -14.40 34.42 -9.69
C ASP A 928 -14.87 33.37 -8.68
N ARG A 929 -15.94 33.69 -7.94
CA ARG A 929 -16.49 32.83 -6.88
C ARG A 929 -17.88 32.30 -7.22
N ARG A 930 -18.23 31.13 -6.69
CA ARG A 930 -19.54 30.51 -6.90
C ARG A 930 -20.70 31.41 -6.47
N ASP A 931 -20.61 32.04 -5.29
CA ASP A 931 -21.64 32.97 -4.80
C ASP A 931 -21.85 34.16 -5.75
N THR A 932 -20.78 34.67 -6.36
CA THR A 932 -20.87 35.77 -7.34
C THR A 932 -21.53 35.32 -8.66
N PHE A 933 -21.27 34.09 -9.09
CA PHE A 933 -21.90 33.49 -10.27
C PHE A 933 -23.40 33.26 -10.03
N GLU A 934 -23.78 32.64 -8.91
CA GLU A 934 -25.18 32.42 -8.55
C GLU A 934 -25.95 33.74 -8.37
N ASN A 935 -25.30 34.79 -7.87
CA ASN A 935 -25.85 36.13 -7.80
C ASN A 935 -26.18 36.72 -9.17
N GLU A 936 -25.27 36.59 -10.15
CA GLU A 936 -25.52 37.10 -11.50
C GLU A 936 -26.65 36.32 -12.19
N VAL A 937 -26.70 34.99 -12.00
CA VAL A 937 -27.81 34.16 -12.48
C VAL A 937 -29.14 34.63 -11.89
N ALA A 938 -29.21 34.83 -10.57
CA ALA A 938 -30.41 35.33 -9.90
C ALA A 938 -30.82 36.73 -10.39
N LYS A 939 -29.84 37.62 -10.63
CA LYS A 939 -30.07 38.96 -11.18
C LYS A 939 -30.65 38.90 -12.59
N LEU A 940 -30.08 38.10 -13.49
CA LEU A 940 -30.57 37.91 -14.86
C LEU A 940 -31.98 37.31 -14.87
N MET A 941 -32.26 36.34 -13.99
CA MET A 941 -33.61 35.80 -13.81
C MET A 941 -34.60 36.86 -13.32
N SER A 942 -34.21 37.72 -12.37
CA SER A 942 -35.04 38.85 -11.92
C SER A 942 -35.31 39.87 -13.03
N GLY A 943 -34.41 39.94 -14.03
CA GLY A 943 -34.54 40.72 -15.26
C GLY A 943 -35.40 40.06 -16.35
N GLY A 944 -35.97 38.89 -16.09
CA GLY A 944 -36.89 38.19 -17.00
C GLY A 944 -36.26 37.11 -17.89
N ALA A 945 -34.98 36.78 -17.71
CA ALA A 945 -34.34 35.66 -18.41
C ALA A 945 -34.82 34.30 -17.87
N SER A 946 -34.91 33.29 -18.75
CA SER A 946 -35.08 31.90 -18.30
C SER A 946 -33.83 31.43 -17.53
N LEU A 947 -33.95 30.36 -16.73
CA LEU A 947 -32.79 29.82 -15.99
C LEU A 947 -31.64 29.44 -16.94
N VAL A 948 -31.96 28.82 -18.07
CA VAL A 948 -30.98 28.44 -19.10
C VAL A 948 -30.30 29.67 -19.69
N ASP A 949 -31.07 30.69 -20.08
CA ASP A 949 -30.51 31.92 -20.66
C ASP A 949 -29.66 32.69 -19.66
N ALA A 950 -30.11 32.77 -18.40
CA ALA A 950 -29.39 33.41 -17.31
C ALA A 950 -28.04 32.72 -17.05
N ARG A 951 -28.01 31.38 -17.00
CA ARG A 951 -26.79 30.58 -16.83
C ARG A 951 -25.84 30.76 -18.02
N ASN A 952 -26.37 30.70 -19.25
CA ASN A 952 -25.58 30.92 -20.47
C ASN A 952 -24.93 32.31 -20.51
N GLN A 953 -25.67 33.36 -20.13
CA GLN A 953 -25.13 34.71 -20.09
C GLN A 953 -24.11 34.87 -18.95
N ALA A 954 -24.39 34.38 -17.73
CA ALA A 954 -23.44 34.43 -16.63
C ALA A 954 -22.14 33.66 -16.94
N ALA A 955 -22.22 32.54 -17.67
CA ALA A 955 -21.07 31.79 -18.14
C ALA A 955 -20.23 32.57 -19.17
N LYS A 956 -20.88 33.30 -20.08
CA LYS A 956 -20.20 34.21 -21.01
C LYS A 956 -19.50 35.34 -20.28
N ASP A 957 -20.20 35.99 -19.35
CA ASP A 957 -19.64 37.09 -18.55
C ASP A 957 -18.43 36.62 -17.73
N ARG A 958 -18.47 35.39 -17.19
CA ARG A 958 -17.35 34.76 -16.48
C ARG A 958 -16.14 34.56 -17.39
N LEU A 959 -16.34 34.03 -18.61
CA LEU A 959 -15.27 33.82 -19.58
C LEU A 959 -14.66 35.16 -20.03
N GLU A 960 -15.49 36.16 -20.35
CA GLU A 960 -15.02 37.47 -20.81
C GLU A 960 -14.22 38.21 -19.73
N LYS A 961 -14.67 38.14 -18.47
CA LYS A 961 -14.07 38.87 -17.36
C LYS A 961 -12.85 38.19 -16.76
N TYR A 962 -12.86 36.85 -16.65
CA TYR A 962 -11.86 36.10 -15.91
C TYR A 962 -11.10 35.06 -16.75
N GLY A 963 -11.50 34.83 -18.01
CA GLY A 963 -10.88 33.79 -18.85
C GLY A 963 -11.27 32.36 -18.46
N ASN A 964 -12.26 32.17 -17.59
CA ASN A 964 -12.64 30.84 -17.08
C ASN A 964 -13.94 30.34 -17.73
N MET A 965 -13.86 29.19 -18.39
CA MET A 965 -15.06 28.47 -18.85
C MET A 965 -15.84 27.84 -17.67
N PRO A 966 -17.13 27.51 -17.85
CA PRO A 966 -17.97 26.88 -16.82
C PRO A 966 -17.32 25.70 -16.08
N ASN A 967 -16.56 24.86 -16.80
CA ASN A 967 -15.89 23.67 -16.28
C ASN A 967 -14.70 23.98 -15.36
N ALA A 968 -14.12 25.19 -15.42
CA ALA A 968 -13.03 25.57 -14.55
C ALA A 968 -13.56 25.80 -13.12
N PRO A 969 -12.92 25.26 -12.06
CA PRO A 969 -13.33 25.49 -10.68
C PRO A 969 -13.41 26.98 -10.32
N PHE A 970 -14.27 27.31 -9.36
CA PHE A 970 -14.27 28.65 -8.77
C PHE A 970 -13.07 28.84 -7.84
N TYR A 971 -12.75 30.09 -7.53
CA TYR A 971 -11.69 30.40 -6.58
C TYR A 971 -11.96 29.81 -5.20
N GLY A 972 -10.93 29.17 -4.63
CA GLY A 972 -11.00 28.50 -3.33
C GLY A 972 -11.76 27.17 -3.36
N GLU A 973 -12.15 26.68 -4.54
CA GLU A 973 -12.73 25.36 -4.73
C GLU A 973 -11.69 24.38 -5.29
N PRO A 974 -11.66 23.13 -4.79
CA PRO A 974 -10.78 22.09 -5.28
C PRO A 974 -11.26 21.54 -6.63
N ILE A 975 -10.35 20.95 -7.40
CA ILE A 975 -10.67 20.24 -8.64
C ILE A 975 -11.37 18.91 -8.33
N ASP A 976 -12.18 18.42 -9.27
CA ASP A 976 -12.87 17.12 -9.17
C ASP A 976 -11.90 15.97 -9.48
N VAL A 977 -11.00 15.71 -8.53
CA VAL A 977 -10.05 14.60 -8.56
C VAL A 977 -10.12 13.84 -7.24
N ARG A 978 -10.63 12.60 -7.28
CA ARG A 978 -10.73 11.72 -6.11
C ARG A 978 -9.39 11.03 -5.84
N ILE A 979 -8.94 11.02 -4.58
CA ILE A 979 -7.71 10.33 -4.16
C ILE A 979 -8.03 9.18 -3.19
N ASP A 980 -7.67 7.96 -3.57
CA ASP A 980 -7.86 6.76 -2.74
C ASP A 980 -6.54 6.01 -2.52
N ILE A 981 -6.15 5.86 -1.26
CA ILE A 981 -4.97 5.09 -0.85
C ILE A 981 -5.47 3.75 -0.30
N VAL A 982 -5.13 2.68 -1.00
CA VAL A 982 -5.48 1.30 -0.62
C VAL A 982 -4.21 0.56 -0.22
N GLY A 983 -3.96 0.47 1.09
CA GLY A 983 -2.72 -0.07 1.64
C GLY A 983 -2.56 0.17 3.13
N SER A 984 -1.34 0.45 3.59
CA SER A 984 -1.07 0.91 4.95
C SER A 984 -0.15 2.13 4.93
N ILE A 985 -0.24 3.00 5.93
CA ILE A 985 0.67 4.14 6.11
C ILE A 985 1.34 4.03 7.48
N ALA A 986 2.65 3.86 7.50
CA ALA A 986 3.45 3.95 8.70
C ALA A 986 4.38 5.18 8.60
N GLU A 987 4.33 6.07 9.58
CA GLU A 987 5.11 7.31 9.56
C GLU A 987 5.65 7.67 10.95
N ASN A 988 6.61 8.57 11.05
CA ASN A 988 7.17 8.96 12.34
C ASN A 988 6.20 9.81 13.16
N LEU A 989 5.99 11.02 12.70
CA LEU A 989 5.03 11.97 13.24
C LEU A 989 4.39 12.69 12.06
N PRO A 990 3.06 12.84 12.03
CA PRO A 990 2.43 13.62 10.98
C PRO A 990 2.83 15.09 11.15
N PRO A 991 2.83 15.89 10.08
CA PRO A 991 3.07 17.32 10.20
C PRO A 991 2.04 17.97 11.13
N PRO A 992 2.35 19.10 11.79
CA PRO A 992 1.38 19.81 12.63
C PRO A 992 0.08 20.11 11.86
N ILE A 993 -1.08 20.16 12.55
CA ILE A 993 -2.38 20.32 11.87
C ILE A 993 -2.45 21.60 11.03
N SER A 994 -1.74 22.67 11.44
CA SER A 994 -1.66 23.92 10.68
C SER A 994 -1.03 23.73 9.30
N VAL A 995 -0.08 22.80 9.18
CA VAL A 995 0.58 22.43 7.92
C VAL A 995 -0.30 21.44 7.15
N GLN A 996 -0.93 20.47 7.83
CA GLN A 996 -1.89 19.56 7.19
C GLN A 996 -3.07 20.30 6.54
N ASN A 997 -3.57 21.34 7.21
CA ASN A 997 -4.67 22.17 6.72
C ASN A 997 -4.38 22.82 5.37
N GLU A 998 -3.11 23.11 5.05
CA GLU A 998 -2.73 23.74 3.78
C GLU A 998 -3.01 22.85 2.57
N TRP A 999 -2.86 21.54 2.69
CA TRP A 999 -3.28 20.61 1.63
C TRP A 999 -4.69 20.10 1.83
N LEU A 1000 -5.18 19.92 3.07
CA LEU A 1000 -6.57 19.46 3.30
C LEU A 1000 -7.60 20.46 2.77
N LYS A 1001 -7.32 21.76 2.80
CA LYS A 1001 -8.21 22.75 2.18
C LYS A 1001 -8.34 22.58 0.66
N LYS A 1002 -7.37 21.95 -0.01
CA LYS A 1002 -7.32 21.75 -1.49
C LYS A 1002 -7.61 20.31 -1.92
N TRP A 1003 -7.32 19.32 -1.07
CA TRP A 1003 -7.39 17.89 -1.40
C TRP A 1003 -8.20 17.07 -0.39
N GLY A 1004 -8.72 17.69 0.67
CA GLY A 1004 -9.54 17.01 1.70
C GLY A 1004 -11.01 16.88 1.32
N TRP A 1005 -11.51 17.67 0.37
CA TRP A 1005 -12.92 17.72 -0.01
C TRP A 1005 -13.12 18.00 -1.51
N ILE A 1006 -14.33 17.74 -2.03
CA ILE A 1006 -14.78 18.09 -3.39
C ILE A 1006 -16.21 18.66 -3.31
N PRO A 1007 -16.54 19.80 -3.97
CA PRO A 1007 -17.91 20.25 -4.15
C PRO A 1007 -18.75 19.23 -4.91
N THR A 1008 -19.97 18.94 -4.46
CA THR A 1008 -20.85 18.00 -5.17
C THR A 1008 -21.30 18.51 -6.54
N LYS A 1009 -21.31 19.84 -6.74
CA LYS A 1009 -21.63 20.51 -8.01
C LYS A 1009 -20.35 20.79 -8.79
N GLN A 1010 -20.30 20.39 -10.05
CA GLN A 1010 -19.18 20.65 -10.94
C GLN A 1010 -19.12 22.14 -11.29
N ALA A 1011 -18.24 22.89 -10.63
CA ALA A 1011 -17.95 24.29 -10.96
C ALA A 1011 -19.20 25.11 -11.37
N GLY A 1012 -19.17 25.80 -12.50
CA GLY A 1012 -20.30 26.53 -13.08
C GLY A 1012 -21.01 25.79 -14.22
N THR A 1013 -20.84 24.47 -14.37
CA THR A 1013 -21.46 23.70 -15.46
C THR A 1013 -22.95 23.44 -15.17
N PHE A 1014 -23.74 23.35 -16.23
CA PHE A 1014 -25.19 23.15 -16.16
C PHE A 1014 -25.72 22.47 -17.42
N ASP A 1015 -26.86 21.80 -17.27
CA ASP A 1015 -27.60 21.19 -18.36
C ASP A 1015 -28.18 22.28 -19.27
N GLY A 1016 -27.79 22.26 -20.55
CA GLY A 1016 -28.22 23.25 -21.55
C GLY A 1016 -29.72 23.24 -21.87
N SER A 1017 -30.47 22.23 -21.43
CA SER A 1017 -31.92 22.10 -21.63
C SER A 1017 -32.75 22.53 -20.40
N THR A 1018 -32.26 22.25 -19.18
CA THR A 1018 -32.98 22.53 -17.94
C THR A 1018 -32.41 23.70 -17.14
N GLY A 1019 -31.12 24.02 -17.32
CA GLY A 1019 -30.38 25.03 -16.55
C GLY A 1019 -29.99 24.55 -15.15
N ASN A 1020 -30.24 23.28 -14.82
CA ASN A 1020 -29.83 22.66 -13.57
C ASN A 1020 -28.31 22.48 -13.53
N PRO A 1021 -27.66 22.63 -12.36
CA PRO A 1021 -26.22 22.42 -12.24
C PRO A 1021 -25.86 20.95 -12.47
N HIS A 1022 -24.70 20.70 -13.08
CA HIS A 1022 -24.16 19.34 -13.15
C HIS A 1022 -23.49 18.95 -11.83
N TYR A 1023 -23.55 17.66 -11.50
CA TYR A 1023 -22.95 17.08 -10.30
C TYR A 1023 -21.76 16.20 -10.63
N ILE A 1024 -20.86 16.04 -9.66
CA ILE A 1024 -19.70 15.14 -9.79
C ILE A 1024 -20.15 13.68 -9.96
N PRO A 1025 -19.28 12.77 -10.43
CA PRO A 1025 -19.64 11.36 -10.55
C PRO A 1025 -20.16 10.74 -9.25
N TYR A 1026 -21.15 9.85 -9.34
CA TYR A 1026 -21.69 9.10 -8.21
C TYR A 1026 -20.61 8.33 -7.43
N SER A 1027 -19.58 7.84 -8.13
CA SER A 1027 -18.41 7.17 -7.56
C SER A 1027 -17.54 8.09 -6.71
N HIS A 1028 -17.53 9.40 -6.97
CA HIS A 1028 -16.75 10.37 -6.19
C HIS A 1028 -17.46 10.78 -4.89
N VAL A 1029 -18.77 10.56 -4.79
CA VAL A 1029 -19.56 10.96 -3.62
C VAL A 1029 -19.48 9.89 -2.52
N SER A 1030 -19.01 10.29 -1.34
CA SER A 1030 -18.88 9.43 -0.16
C SER A 1030 -20.25 9.00 0.40
N ALA A 1031 -20.26 7.89 1.15
CA ALA A 1031 -21.45 7.44 1.88
C ALA A 1031 -21.96 8.49 2.88
N TRP A 1032 -21.04 9.24 3.51
CA TRP A 1032 -21.37 10.34 4.40
C TRP A 1032 -22.19 11.44 3.68
N THR A 1033 -21.76 11.88 2.51
CA THR A 1033 -22.53 12.88 1.75
C THR A 1033 -23.88 12.33 1.29
N LYS A 1034 -23.93 11.08 0.81
CA LYS A 1034 -25.16 10.41 0.37
C LYS A 1034 -26.24 10.30 1.45
N ALA A 1035 -25.84 10.19 2.73
CA ALA A 1035 -26.79 10.10 3.85
C ALA A 1035 -27.59 11.39 4.08
N ASN A 1036 -27.06 12.56 3.70
CA ASN A 1036 -27.77 13.84 3.82
C ASN A 1036 -27.26 14.87 2.80
N PRO A 1037 -27.57 14.70 1.50
CA PRO A 1037 -26.95 15.47 0.42
C PRO A 1037 -27.32 16.96 0.44
N ALA A 1038 -28.50 17.31 0.94
CA ALA A 1038 -28.95 18.70 1.02
C ALA A 1038 -28.18 19.50 2.09
N ALA A 1039 -27.83 18.87 3.21
CA ALA A 1039 -27.02 19.52 4.26
C ALA A 1039 -25.51 19.46 3.98
N ARG A 1040 -25.08 18.62 3.04
CA ARG A 1040 -23.67 18.32 2.73
C ARG A 1040 -23.41 18.57 1.24
N PRO A 1041 -23.24 19.84 0.83
CA PRO A 1041 -23.02 20.19 -0.58
C PRO A 1041 -21.59 19.85 -1.06
N TYR A 1042 -20.80 19.16 -0.24
CA TYR A 1042 -19.45 18.68 -0.52
C TYR A 1042 -19.26 17.25 0.01
N THR A 1043 -18.20 16.58 -0.44
CA THR A 1043 -17.81 15.23 -0.05
C THR A 1043 -16.34 15.15 0.32
N SER A 1044 -15.96 14.16 1.13
CA SER A 1044 -14.56 13.81 1.40
C SER A 1044 -13.87 13.35 0.13
N ASN A 1045 -12.59 13.73 -0.04
CA ASN A 1045 -11.79 13.41 -1.23
C ASN A 1045 -10.70 12.37 -0.90
N LEU A 1046 -9.72 12.74 -0.08
CA LEU A 1046 -8.61 11.88 0.32
C LEU A 1046 -9.06 10.80 1.31
N THR A 1047 -9.12 9.55 0.85
CA THR A 1047 -9.52 8.38 1.65
C THR A 1047 -8.35 7.41 1.83
N ILE A 1048 -8.24 6.82 3.03
CA ILE A 1048 -7.24 5.78 3.33
C ILE A 1048 -7.99 4.52 3.76
N SER A 1049 -7.82 3.46 2.98
CA SER A 1049 -8.48 2.17 3.16
C SER A 1049 -7.43 1.08 3.33
N TYR A 1050 -7.55 0.26 4.36
CA TYR A 1050 -6.63 -0.87 4.54
C TYR A 1050 -6.88 -1.98 3.54
N ASP A 1051 -5.84 -2.36 2.79
CA ASP A 1051 -5.92 -3.48 1.87
C ASP A 1051 -6.01 -4.80 2.67
N PRO A 1052 -7.13 -5.54 2.61
CA PRO A 1052 -7.32 -6.77 3.39
C PRO A 1052 -6.36 -7.89 2.98
N THR A 1053 -5.72 -7.77 1.81
CA THR A 1053 -4.66 -8.69 1.40
C THR A 1053 -3.40 -8.55 2.25
N LEU A 1054 -3.16 -7.38 2.86
CA LEU A 1054 -2.04 -7.15 3.79
C LEU A 1054 -2.23 -7.91 5.10
N ALA A 1055 -3.48 -8.00 5.57
CA ALA A 1055 -3.85 -8.75 6.76
C ALA A 1055 -3.80 -10.26 6.60
N THR A 1056 -3.63 -10.80 5.39
CA THR A 1056 -3.69 -12.26 5.19
C THR A 1056 -2.61 -12.82 4.32
N GLY A 1057 -1.92 -11.99 3.54
CA GLY A 1057 -1.04 -12.44 2.46
C GLY A 1057 -1.78 -13.27 1.41
N ARG A 1058 -3.08 -13.07 1.21
CA ARG A 1058 -3.93 -13.81 0.26
C ARG A 1058 -4.65 -12.86 -0.70
N VAL A 1059 -4.81 -13.31 -1.94
CA VAL A 1059 -5.33 -12.55 -3.10
C VAL A 1059 -6.76 -12.03 -2.93
N GLY A 1060 -7.55 -12.66 -2.05
CA GLY A 1060 -8.90 -12.23 -1.71
C GLY A 1060 -9.06 -11.72 -0.28
N GLY A 1061 -7.98 -11.38 0.42
CA GLY A 1061 -8.03 -10.92 1.81
C GLY A 1061 -8.52 -12.00 2.80
N VAL A 1062 -9.04 -11.56 3.96
CA VAL A 1062 -9.60 -12.43 5.02
C VAL A 1062 -10.81 -13.23 4.52
N PHE A 1063 -11.53 -12.73 3.52
CA PHE A 1063 -12.82 -13.28 3.11
C PHE A 1063 -12.94 -13.51 1.59
N GLY A 1064 -11.86 -13.95 0.92
CA GLY A 1064 -11.86 -14.50 -0.44
C GLY A 1064 -12.86 -13.89 -1.43
N PHE A 1065 -12.56 -12.73 -2.02
CA PHE A 1065 -13.45 -11.92 -2.90
C PHE A 1065 -14.00 -12.55 -4.20
N ASP A 1066 -14.18 -13.86 -4.33
CA ASP A 1066 -14.91 -14.41 -5.48
C ASP A 1066 -15.56 -15.77 -5.18
N SER A 1067 -16.89 -15.78 -5.07
CA SER A 1067 -17.70 -17.00 -4.89
C SER A 1067 -17.70 -17.93 -6.13
N THR A 1068 -17.22 -17.45 -7.28
CA THR A 1068 -17.18 -18.17 -8.56
C THR A 1068 -15.79 -18.69 -8.93
N VAL A 1069 -14.73 -18.22 -8.27
CA VAL A 1069 -13.35 -18.65 -8.54
C VAL A 1069 -12.87 -19.61 -7.45
N THR A 1070 -12.54 -20.83 -7.85
CA THR A 1070 -11.97 -21.90 -7.01
C THR A 1070 -10.67 -21.52 -6.28
N ALA A 1071 -10.06 -20.38 -6.60
CA ALA A 1071 -8.94 -19.75 -5.88
C ALA A 1071 -9.34 -19.04 -4.58
N ALA A 1072 -10.62 -18.78 -4.32
CA ALA A 1072 -11.11 -18.22 -3.06
C ALA A 1072 -11.26 -19.28 -1.95
N ASN A 1073 -11.09 -20.57 -2.26
CA ASN A 1073 -11.06 -21.61 -1.24
C ASN A 1073 -9.85 -21.38 -0.32
N PRO A 1074 -10.02 -21.22 1.01
CA PRO A 1074 -8.90 -21.07 1.95
C PRO A 1074 -7.91 -22.24 1.87
N ALA A 1075 -8.36 -23.41 1.40
CA ALA A 1075 -7.54 -24.59 1.12
C ALA A 1075 -6.73 -24.52 -0.20
N ASN A 1076 -6.96 -23.54 -1.08
CA ASN A 1076 -6.24 -23.43 -2.36
C ASN A 1076 -4.89 -22.71 -2.16
N PRO A 1077 -3.74 -23.39 -2.36
CA PRO A 1077 -2.43 -22.75 -2.29
C PRO A 1077 -2.24 -21.65 -3.35
N ASN A 1078 -3.05 -21.64 -4.43
CA ASN A 1078 -3.07 -20.56 -5.41
C ASN A 1078 -3.73 -19.26 -4.90
N ALA A 1079 -4.26 -19.23 -3.67
CA ALA A 1079 -4.77 -18.03 -3.04
C ALA A 1079 -3.66 -17.17 -2.38
N MET A 1080 -2.46 -17.71 -2.20
CA MET A 1080 -1.36 -17.05 -1.49
C MET A 1080 -0.69 -16.03 -2.41
N ILE A 1081 -0.43 -14.82 -1.89
CA ILE A 1081 0.23 -13.75 -2.64
C ILE A 1081 1.71 -14.08 -2.85
N ARG A 1082 2.41 -14.41 -1.76
CA ARG A 1082 3.82 -14.80 -1.82
C ARG A 1082 4.07 -16.08 -1.03
N THR A 1083 4.89 -16.93 -1.63
CA THR A 1083 5.34 -18.18 -1.05
C THR A 1083 6.84 -18.33 -1.19
N SER A 1084 7.46 -19.07 -0.28
CA SER A 1084 8.84 -19.53 -0.45
C SER A 1084 8.91 -21.02 -0.19
N THR A 1085 9.64 -21.73 -1.06
CA THR A 1085 9.87 -23.15 -0.91
C THR A 1085 11.26 -23.37 -0.32
N VAL A 1086 11.31 -23.90 0.90
CA VAL A 1086 12.57 -24.27 1.59
C VAL A 1086 12.56 -25.78 1.78
N ASN A 1087 13.53 -26.47 1.18
CA ASN A 1087 13.69 -27.94 1.29
C ASN A 1087 12.42 -28.74 0.96
N GLY A 1088 11.72 -28.36 -0.12
CA GLY A 1088 10.49 -29.01 -0.57
C GLY A 1088 9.22 -28.59 0.18
N VAL A 1089 9.33 -27.65 1.14
CA VAL A 1089 8.19 -27.13 1.93
C VAL A 1089 7.84 -25.72 1.49
N THR A 1090 6.60 -25.51 1.06
CA THR A 1090 6.10 -24.19 0.68
C THR A 1090 5.49 -23.46 1.89
N TYR A 1091 6.14 -22.38 2.31
CA TYR A 1091 5.68 -21.49 3.36
C TYR A 1091 4.99 -20.26 2.79
N GLN A 1092 3.96 -19.78 3.48
CA GLN A 1092 3.46 -18.42 3.26
C GLN A 1092 4.48 -17.39 3.74
N LEU A 1093 4.66 -16.36 2.92
CA LEU A 1093 5.40 -15.16 3.29
C LEU A 1093 4.42 -13.98 3.47
N PRO A 1094 4.86 -12.90 4.15
CA PRO A 1094 4.14 -11.63 4.11
C PRO A 1094 3.83 -11.18 2.67
N PRO A 1095 2.88 -10.29 2.42
CA PRO A 1095 2.52 -9.87 1.06
C PRO A 1095 3.64 -9.14 0.29
N MET A 1096 4.55 -8.41 0.97
CA MET A 1096 5.67 -7.67 0.33
C MET A 1096 7.05 -8.15 0.82
N PRO A 1097 8.08 -8.18 -0.05
CA PRO A 1097 9.35 -8.85 0.24
C PRO A 1097 10.24 -8.05 1.18
N ARG A 1098 11.07 -8.76 1.98
CA ARG A 1098 12.18 -8.18 2.76
C ARG A 1098 11.80 -7.02 3.69
N LEU A 1099 10.57 -7.05 4.24
CA LEU A 1099 10.11 -6.02 5.17
C LEU A 1099 10.94 -6.05 6.47
N PRO A 1100 11.21 -4.88 7.07
CA PRO A 1100 11.76 -4.81 8.41
C PRO A 1100 10.70 -5.26 9.43
N VAL A 1101 11.16 -5.69 10.60
CA VAL A 1101 10.31 -6.26 11.66
C VAL A 1101 10.53 -5.44 12.93
N SER A 1102 9.47 -5.18 13.68
CA SER A 1102 9.57 -4.52 14.97
C SER A 1102 10.46 -5.35 15.92
N PRO A 1103 11.38 -4.71 16.66
CA PRO A 1103 12.13 -5.39 17.72
C PRO A 1103 11.26 -5.89 18.86
N THR A 1104 10.04 -5.35 19.03
CA THR A 1104 9.13 -5.70 20.14
C THR A 1104 8.23 -6.87 19.73
N LEU A 1105 8.09 -7.85 20.63
CA LEU A 1105 7.14 -8.95 20.45
C LEU A 1105 5.76 -8.52 20.96
N ALA A 1106 4.71 -8.76 20.17
CA ALA A 1106 3.32 -8.54 20.58
C ALA A 1106 2.89 -9.53 21.67
N TYR A 1107 3.42 -10.76 21.60
CA TYR A 1107 3.16 -11.80 22.58
C TYR A 1107 4.42 -12.62 22.79
N PHE A 1108 4.65 -13.00 24.05
CA PHE A 1108 5.67 -13.96 24.44
C PHE A 1108 5.14 -14.76 25.63
N GLY A 1109 5.02 -16.07 25.46
CA GLY A 1109 4.54 -16.91 26.55
C GLY A 1109 4.37 -18.37 26.16
N GLU A 1110 3.76 -19.12 27.06
CA GLU A 1110 3.46 -20.52 26.83
C GLU A 1110 2.19 -20.67 26.01
N SER A 1111 2.22 -21.57 25.03
CA SER A 1111 0.99 -22.08 24.41
C SER A 1111 0.36 -23.05 25.41
N LYS A 1112 -0.81 -22.71 25.96
CA LYS A 1112 -1.60 -23.66 26.75
C LYS A 1112 -2.26 -24.70 25.87
#